data_AF-A0AAE0WSW1-F1
#
_entry.id   AF-A0AAE0WSW1-F1
#
_cell.length_a   1.000
_cell.length_b   1.000
_cell.length_c   1.000
_cell.angle_alpha   90.00
_cell.angle_beta   90.00
_cell.angle_gamma   90.00
#
_symmetry.space_group_name_H-M   'P 1'
#
loop_
_entity.id
_entity.type
_entity.pdbx_description
1 polymer ?
#
loop_
_entity_poly.entity_id
_entity_poly.type
_entity_poly.pdbx_seq_one_letter_code
_entity_poly.pdbx_strand_id
1 'polypeptide(L)'
;MKRYIVTIVSGATSGERPTLLVPFEPSAIVTAFVDELFTRVARRGLPLAPNTHLATLHIDSESGALIDVEDVLGDVVTAESEKIFAPTKLAPKTNTDTLNVRVITVALAQSKEAAPILSVPVSATIKQLHELIAEHLQVRGDYTNEDDGNECNCNLSRQLADTACGPSSFLVIHGKSAVERLDLATASEDALKATLRQRFGQYYESAKKAHFFGAEMHAENITAYTKPPVVAICSKLRHTPAHARVLEDGEQTSQSRSHVMDLHTYEAPIHSGCMHVTIEESGLAALVIDGAIDIFPIMRSTTEKMNLPPRGRDSIYRAQPHWEPPTVQGDRAMAMFLSSLRVFTSMVEEHEPAQKDATLHTFHLLTQHPPAVRALHVLIHGKTPTLAECAALSHGFYEVLDRIIPTALIEVEQGTPYLTALHELDLSDRRTGEAVMHVLQAGPSIVERALSDGLASGGVLGEIGPQHLRTEVAEANSDIRRVAVLTAGSTAQLLTFSRAVLTDKISYPDNGDVDAAWDPAELSEMQHLAEMCSRNDMKLAVHKPSQLAGAVAPCLTFDRKADLAVYTGQEACSADPSKASLIFRPLSGIARIDTAVIEQLISTILKQHEADGTAIFDALGGAAVRRLQTPDELLMFVVDTSASMRDATDFNEVNDDDILMSQPLTATELTEPRYYNKATFEEMKELLCKHESFPDMAAIVAEVDPYEYDQEVSRTTASEIINLLRATLGHEIVRKHKDYEKNQERARIIRYYRHSMQEAEKKLAALKIFYAGLQTHEEAITEFLLFRAETLESNSPSQRWTWSLGDTIPANQHNRILPLPAAITDLPHDVMCPISHTLMEDAVTVLADGHTYSRNALEIGDVVRNL
;
A
#
# COMPACT_ATOMS: atom_id res chain seq x y z
N MET A 1 -63.66 1.14 -16.32
CA MET A 1 -62.81 1.19 -15.12
C MET A 1 -63.40 0.39 -13.95
N LYS A 2 -62.80 -0.77 -13.65
CA LYS A 2 -63.01 -1.55 -12.41
C LYS A 2 -62.12 -0.95 -11.31
N ARG A 3 -62.41 -1.20 -10.02
CA ARG A 3 -61.58 -0.71 -8.89
C ARG A 3 -60.83 -1.89 -8.27
N TYR A 4 -59.51 -1.86 -8.36
CA TYR A 4 -58.63 -2.89 -7.83
C TYR A 4 -58.08 -2.49 -6.46
N ILE A 5 -58.00 -3.45 -5.54
CA ILE A 5 -57.42 -3.26 -4.20
C ILE A 5 -56.01 -3.82 -4.22
N VAL A 6 -55.01 -2.94 -4.16
CA VAL A 6 -53.58 -3.31 -4.18
C VAL A 6 -52.98 -3.08 -2.79
N THR A 7 -52.48 -4.14 -2.17
CA THR A 7 -51.74 -4.09 -0.91
C THR A 7 -50.26 -3.94 -1.24
N ILE A 8 -49.64 -2.84 -0.79
CA ILE A 8 -48.19 -2.66 -0.92
C ILE A 8 -47.49 -3.47 0.17
N VAL A 9 -46.59 -4.35 -0.26
CA VAL A 9 -45.85 -5.26 0.62
C VAL A 9 -44.40 -4.81 0.68
N SER A 10 -43.90 -4.48 1.86
CA SER A 10 -42.46 -4.23 2.09
C SER A 10 -41.94 -5.23 3.13
N GLY A 11 -40.85 -5.92 2.81
CA GLY A 11 -40.32 -7.04 3.60
C GLY A 11 -39.79 -6.67 4.99
N ALA A 12 -39.70 -5.38 5.33
CA ALA A 12 -39.01 -4.91 6.53
C ALA A 12 -39.89 -4.64 7.76
N THR A 13 -41.24 -4.65 7.66
CA THR A 13 -42.09 -4.28 8.80
C THR A 13 -43.38 -5.11 8.93
N SER A 14 -43.68 -5.51 10.18
CA SER A 14 -44.95 -6.12 10.60
C SER A 14 -46.09 -5.10 10.82
N GLY A 15 -45.95 -3.91 10.23
CA GLY A 15 -46.88 -2.78 10.40
C GLY A 15 -48.13 -2.86 9.51
N GLU A 16 -48.99 -1.85 9.64
CA GLU A 16 -50.19 -1.70 8.81
C GLU A 16 -49.80 -1.49 7.34
N ARG A 17 -50.13 -2.46 6.48
CA ARG A 17 -49.73 -2.48 5.07
C ARG A 17 -50.56 -1.47 4.27
N PRO A 18 -49.93 -0.47 3.61
CA PRO A 18 -50.69 0.54 2.90
C PRO A 18 -51.44 -0.08 1.73
N THR A 19 -52.77 0.07 1.77
CA THR A 19 -53.69 -0.46 0.75
C THR A 19 -54.15 0.67 -0.16
N LEU A 20 -53.97 0.52 -1.47
CA LEU A 20 -54.33 1.49 -2.50
C LEU A 20 -55.53 0.99 -3.31
N LEU A 21 -56.46 1.91 -3.58
CA LEU A 21 -57.56 1.68 -4.50
C LEU A 21 -57.19 2.26 -5.87
N VAL A 22 -57.04 1.39 -6.86
CA VAL A 22 -56.61 1.72 -8.22
C VAL A 22 -57.80 1.51 -9.18
N PRO A 23 -58.53 2.56 -9.58
CA PRO A 23 -59.49 2.49 -10.67
C PRO A 23 -58.73 2.37 -11.99
N PHE A 24 -58.93 1.27 -12.71
CA PHE A 24 -58.22 0.98 -13.95
C PHE A 24 -59.12 0.25 -14.95
N GLU A 25 -58.74 0.23 -16.23
CA GLU A 25 -59.53 -0.45 -17.26
C GLU A 25 -59.19 -1.95 -17.32
N PRO A 26 -60.17 -2.87 -17.20
CA PRO A 26 -59.88 -4.31 -17.19
C PRO A 26 -59.23 -4.83 -18.47
N SER A 27 -59.51 -4.20 -19.61
CA SER A 27 -58.96 -4.60 -20.91
C SER A 27 -57.55 -4.05 -21.20
N ALA A 28 -56.87 -3.49 -20.20
CA ALA A 28 -55.51 -2.97 -20.32
C ALA A 28 -54.49 -3.99 -19.80
N ILE A 29 -53.26 -3.92 -20.33
CA ILE A 29 -52.14 -4.76 -19.91
C ILE A 29 -51.65 -4.42 -18.51
N VAL A 30 -51.07 -5.40 -17.82
CA VAL A 30 -50.60 -5.28 -16.45
C VAL A 30 -49.47 -4.26 -16.30
N THR A 31 -48.56 -4.12 -17.28
CA THR A 31 -47.54 -3.04 -17.28
C THR A 31 -48.15 -1.65 -17.08
N ALA A 32 -49.23 -1.33 -17.79
CA ALA A 32 -49.88 -0.02 -17.66
C ALA A 32 -50.59 0.17 -16.30
N PHE A 33 -51.01 -0.92 -15.66
CA PHE A 33 -51.54 -0.90 -14.30
C PHE A 33 -50.45 -0.62 -13.26
N VAL A 34 -49.24 -1.17 -13.47
CA VAL A 34 -48.06 -0.90 -12.64
C VAL A 34 -47.65 0.58 -12.71
N ASP A 35 -47.72 1.22 -13.87
CA ASP A 35 -47.44 2.67 -14.02
C ASP A 35 -48.43 3.57 -13.23
N GLU A 36 -49.74 3.30 -13.31
CA GLU A 36 -50.74 4.05 -12.53
C GLU A 36 -50.66 3.71 -11.03
N LEU A 37 -50.27 2.48 -10.68
CA LEU A 37 -49.96 2.10 -9.30
C LEU A 37 -48.81 2.95 -8.74
N PHE A 38 -47.67 3.03 -9.42
CA PHE A 38 -46.54 3.87 -8.98
C PHE A 38 -46.90 5.35 -8.93
N THR A 39 -47.66 5.84 -9.92
CA THR A 39 -48.20 7.20 -9.91
C THR A 39 -49.04 7.48 -8.65
N ARG A 40 -49.80 6.49 -8.14
CA ARG A 40 -50.56 6.60 -6.89
C ARG A 40 -49.70 6.45 -5.63
N VAL A 41 -48.70 5.57 -5.63
CA VAL A 41 -47.73 5.41 -4.54
C VAL A 41 -46.97 6.73 -4.33
N ALA A 42 -46.48 7.35 -5.40
CA ALA A 42 -45.82 8.65 -5.37
C ALA A 42 -46.76 9.77 -4.86
N ARG A 43 -48.02 9.86 -5.35
CA ARG A 43 -49.03 10.80 -4.84
C ARG A 43 -49.37 10.61 -3.35
N ARG A 44 -49.09 9.44 -2.77
CA ARG A 44 -49.28 9.15 -1.34
C ARG A 44 -48.06 9.45 -0.47
N GLY A 45 -46.95 9.90 -1.06
CA GLY A 45 -45.71 10.16 -0.33
C GLY A 45 -45.08 8.90 0.25
N LEU A 46 -45.33 7.74 -0.36
CA LEU A 46 -44.63 6.49 -0.05
C LEU A 46 -43.34 6.47 -0.89
N PRO A 47 -42.14 6.55 -0.26
CA PRO A 47 -40.90 6.58 -1.01
C PRO A 47 -40.62 5.18 -1.55
N LEU A 48 -40.42 5.08 -2.86
CA LEU A 48 -39.99 3.88 -3.56
C LEU A 48 -38.46 3.87 -3.62
N ALA A 49 -37.83 2.71 -3.49
CA ALA A 49 -36.39 2.60 -3.72
C ALA A 49 -36.04 2.93 -5.19
N PRO A 50 -34.82 3.45 -5.48
CA PRO A 50 -34.30 3.37 -6.84
C PRO A 50 -34.37 1.91 -7.32
N ASN A 51 -34.69 1.72 -8.60
CA ASN A 51 -34.93 0.43 -9.25
C ASN A 51 -36.24 -0.31 -8.87
N THR A 52 -37.18 0.32 -8.16
CA THR A 52 -38.50 -0.31 -7.90
C THR A 52 -39.42 -0.39 -9.14
N HIS A 53 -38.98 0.01 -10.34
CA HIS A 53 -39.80 -0.06 -11.56
C HIS A 53 -40.17 -1.50 -11.99
N LEU A 54 -39.56 -2.52 -11.37
CA LEU A 54 -39.88 -3.95 -11.52
C LEU A 54 -40.73 -4.48 -10.35
N ALA A 55 -41.89 -3.88 -10.08
CA ALA A 55 -42.82 -4.47 -9.10
C ALA A 55 -43.52 -5.71 -9.71
N THR A 56 -43.25 -6.89 -9.16
CA THR A 56 -44.08 -8.06 -9.43
C THR A 56 -45.43 -7.90 -8.75
N LEU A 57 -46.50 -8.38 -9.38
CA LEU A 57 -47.84 -8.41 -8.81
C LEU A 57 -48.24 -9.85 -8.52
N HIS A 58 -48.87 -10.09 -7.38
CA HIS A 58 -49.33 -11.40 -6.95
C HIS A 58 -50.82 -11.37 -6.58
N ILE A 59 -51.55 -12.45 -6.84
CA ILE A 59 -52.96 -12.60 -6.45
C ILE A 59 -53.08 -13.39 -5.14
N ASP A 60 -54.10 -13.08 -4.34
CA ASP A 60 -54.49 -13.70 -3.06
C ASP A 60 -53.52 -13.55 -1.88
N SER A 61 -52.21 -13.57 -2.11
CA SER A 61 -51.19 -13.39 -1.06
C SER A 61 -49.88 -12.83 -1.61
N GLU A 62 -48.98 -12.45 -0.71
CA GLU A 62 -47.66 -11.87 -1.01
C GLU A 62 -46.73 -12.83 -1.75
N SER A 63 -46.95 -14.13 -1.56
CA SER A 63 -46.28 -15.25 -2.24
C SER A 63 -47.26 -16.00 -3.15
N GLY A 64 -48.32 -15.34 -3.60
CA GLY A 64 -49.37 -15.92 -4.43
C GLY A 64 -48.97 -16.04 -5.90
N ALA A 65 -49.92 -16.41 -6.74
CA ALA A 65 -49.71 -16.53 -8.18
C ALA A 65 -49.22 -15.19 -8.76
N LEU A 66 -48.05 -15.21 -9.39
CA LEU A 66 -47.46 -14.05 -10.05
C LEU A 66 -48.24 -13.76 -11.34
N ILE A 67 -48.60 -12.49 -11.53
CA ILE A 67 -49.27 -11.98 -12.73
C ILE A 67 -48.19 -11.59 -13.75
N ASP A 68 -48.30 -12.05 -14.99
CA ASP A 68 -47.39 -11.61 -16.06
C ASP A 68 -47.63 -10.13 -16.39
N VAL A 69 -46.59 -9.41 -16.77
CA VAL A 69 -46.68 -7.99 -17.15
C VAL A 69 -47.35 -7.79 -18.51
N GLU A 70 -47.28 -8.80 -19.39
CA GLU A 70 -47.93 -8.79 -20.71
C GLU A 70 -49.42 -9.19 -20.67
N ASP A 71 -49.89 -9.78 -19.56
CA ASP A 71 -51.29 -10.22 -19.41
C ASP A 71 -52.28 -9.05 -19.41
N VAL A 72 -53.54 -9.35 -19.80
CA VAL A 72 -54.68 -8.44 -19.66
C VAL A 72 -55.25 -8.53 -18.25
N LEU A 73 -55.26 -7.40 -17.53
CA LEU A 73 -55.58 -7.35 -16.09
C LEU A 73 -56.95 -7.97 -15.73
N GLY A 74 -57.95 -7.84 -16.61
CA GLY A 74 -59.29 -8.39 -16.44
C GLY A 74 -59.40 -9.90 -16.64
N ASP A 75 -58.45 -10.51 -17.36
CA ASP A 75 -58.44 -11.95 -17.62
C ASP A 75 -57.79 -12.71 -16.45
N VAL A 76 -56.80 -12.10 -15.77
CA VAL A 76 -56.15 -12.68 -14.58
C VAL A 76 -56.89 -12.34 -13.28
N VAL A 77 -57.40 -11.10 -13.13
CA VAL A 77 -58.08 -10.64 -11.91
C VAL A 77 -59.60 -10.66 -12.11
N THR A 78 -60.15 -11.87 -12.05
CA THR A 78 -61.54 -12.18 -12.42
C THR A 78 -62.56 -11.67 -11.41
N ALA A 79 -62.38 -11.94 -10.11
CA ALA A 79 -63.34 -11.51 -9.09
C ALA A 79 -63.24 -10.01 -8.75
N GLU A 80 -64.27 -9.45 -8.12
CA GLU A 80 -64.21 -8.09 -7.55
C GLU A 80 -63.58 -8.05 -6.15
N SER A 81 -63.45 -9.22 -5.50
CA SER A 81 -62.92 -9.38 -4.15
C SER A 81 -61.45 -9.82 -4.08
N GLU A 82 -60.85 -10.15 -5.22
CA GLU A 82 -59.42 -10.51 -5.31
C GLU A 82 -58.54 -9.32 -4.88
N LYS A 83 -57.57 -9.61 -4.02
CA LYS A 83 -56.57 -8.64 -3.58
C LYS A 83 -55.29 -8.86 -4.37
N ILE A 84 -54.78 -7.79 -4.94
CA ILE A 84 -53.47 -7.76 -5.58
C ILE A 84 -52.45 -7.38 -4.51
N PHE A 85 -51.31 -8.06 -4.48
CA PHE A 85 -50.17 -7.76 -3.62
C PHE A 85 -49.02 -7.29 -4.49
N ALA A 86 -48.44 -6.15 -4.15
CA ALA A 86 -47.28 -5.58 -4.82
C ALA A 86 -46.09 -5.60 -3.84
N PRO A 87 -45.31 -6.69 -3.78
CA PRO A 87 -43.97 -6.69 -3.18
C PRO A 87 -43.11 -5.61 -3.83
N THR A 88 -42.87 -4.56 -3.06
CA THR A 88 -42.02 -3.44 -3.44
C THR A 88 -41.06 -3.15 -2.31
N LYS A 89 -39.80 -2.90 -2.65
CA LYS A 89 -38.88 -2.28 -1.71
C LYS A 89 -39.31 -0.83 -1.54
N LEU A 90 -40.27 -0.57 -0.64
CA LEU A 90 -40.45 0.76 -0.07
C LEU A 90 -39.08 1.16 0.46
N ALA A 91 -38.58 2.32 0.02
CA ALA A 91 -37.41 2.89 0.66
C ALA A 91 -37.75 3.03 2.15
N PRO A 92 -36.83 2.69 3.08
CA PRO A 92 -37.06 2.97 4.47
C PRO A 92 -37.46 4.44 4.60
N LYS A 93 -38.46 4.74 5.45
CA LYS A 93 -38.63 6.10 5.93
C LYS A 93 -37.38 6.40 6.75
N THR A 94 -36.36 6.92 6.08
CA THR A 94 -35.21 7.48 6.74
C THR A 94 -35.73 8.54 7.69
N ASN A 95 -35.42 8.40 8.98
CA ASN A 95 -35.13 9.63 9.71
C ASN A 95 -34.02 10.27 8.90
N THR A 96 -34.32 11.39 8.25
CA THR A 96 -33.42 12.15 7.38
C THR A 96 -32.09 12.47 8.04
N ASP A 97 -32.11 12.43 9.37
CA ASP A 97 -31.09 12.88 10.28
C ASP A 97 -29.98 11.83 10.49
N THR A 98 -30.11 10.59 9.97
CA THR A 98 -29.13 9.50 10.16
C THR A 98 -28.76 8.77 8.86
N LEU A 99 -27.45 8.62 8.64
CA LEU A 99 -26.81 7.83 7.59
C LEU A 99 -26.35 6.48 8.14
N ASN A 100 -26.68 5.38 7.47
CA ASN A 100 -26.12 4.07 7.79
C ASN A 100 -24.76 3.91 7.09
N VAL A 101 -23.73 3.52 7.83
CA VAL A 101 -22.35 3.36 7.39
C VAL A 101 -21.93 1.91 7.57
N ARG A 102 -21.68 1.20 6.46
CA ARG A 102 -21.11 -0.15 6.46
C ARG A 102 -19.59 -0.04 6.54
N VAL A 103 -18.98 -0.67 7.54
CA VAL A 103 -17.53 -0.58 7.79
C VAL A 103 -16.85 -1.82 7.24
N ILE A 104 -16.05 -1.66 6.19
CA ILE A 104 -15.43 -2.76 5.44
C ILE A 104 -13.90 -2.66 5.54
N THR A 105 -13.31 -3.36 6.51
CA THR A 105 -11.84 -3.54 6.58
C THR A 105 -11.36 -4.38 5.38
N VAL A 106 -10.05 -4.39 5.11
CA VAL A 106 -9.50 -5.18 3.99
C VAL A 106 -9.75 -6.69 4.19
N ALA A 107 -9.59 -7.20 5.42
CA ALA A 107 -9.96 -8.57 5.80
C ALA A 107 -11.47 -8.85 5.62
N LEU A 108 -12.35 -7.90 5.97
CA LEU A 108 -13.80 -8.06 5.78
C LEU A 108 -14.20 -8.02 4.30
N ALA A 109 -13.49 -7.26 3.46
CA ALA A 109 -13.69 -7.29 2.01
C ALA A 109 -13.36 -8.66 1.41
N GLN A 110 -12.38 -9.37 1.98
CA GLN A 110 -12.06 -10.75 1.61
C GLN A 110 -13.06 -11.79 2.12
N SER A 111 -13.55 -11.59 3.34
CA SER A 111 -14.47 -12.54 3.99
C SER A 111 -15.83 -12.56 3.30
N LYS A 112 -16.49 -13.74 3.24
CA LYS A 112 -17.90 -13.85 2.84
C LYS A 112 -18.86 -13.42 3.99
N GLU A 113 -18.38 -12.69 5.00
CA GLU A 113 -19.13 -12.25 6.18
C GLU A 113 -19.89 -10.93 5.95
N ALA A 114 -20.98 -10.72 6.68
CA ALA A 114 -21.76 -9.48 6.59
C ALA A 114 -21.05 -8.35 7.37
N ALA A 115 -20.49 -7.39 6.63
CA ALA A 115 -19.83 -6.23 7.23
C ALA A 115 -20.77 -5.41 8.16
N PRO A 116 -20.27 -4.96 9.32
CA PRO A 116 -21.08 -4.27 10.34
C PRO A 116 -21.57 -2.90 9.86
N ILE A 117 -22.76 -2.50 10.34
CA ILE A 117 -23.41 -1.24 9.99
C ILE A 117 -23.57 -0.37 11.24
N LEU A 118 -23.02 0.84 11.19
CA LEU A 118 -23.18 1.91 12.17
C LEU A 118 -24.27 2.88 11.69
N SER A 119 -24.99 3.53 12.62
CA SER A 119 -25.94 4.61 12.27
C SER A 119 -25.40 5.93 12.81
N VAL A 120 -25.10 6.87 11.91
CA VAL A 120 -24.36 8.10 12.22
C VAL A 120 -25.20 9.31 11.82
N PRO A 121 -25.38 10.34 12.67
CA PRO A 121 -26.15 11.51 12.29
C PRO A 121 -25.57 12.24 11.07
N VAL A 122 -26.40 12.69 10.12
CA VAL A 122 -25.91 13.45 8.94
C VAL A 122 -25.29 14.80 9.32
N SER A 123 -25.67 15.33 10.48
CA SER A 123 -25.07 16.52 11.10
C SER A 123 -23.75 16.24 11.83
N ALA A 124 -23.32 14.98 11.92
CA ALA A 124 -22.03 14.64 12.52
C ALA A 124 -20.88 15.05 11.58
N THR A 125 -19.73 15.39 12.15
CA THR A 125 -18.54 15.70 11.35
C THR A 125 -17.83 14.44 10.84
N ILE A 126 -17.02 14.58 9.79
CA ILE A 126 -16.11 13.51 9.34
C ILE A 126 -15.19 13.05 10.48
N LYS A 127 -14.78 13.95 11.38
CA LYS A 127 -14.07 13.58 12.62
C LYS A 127 -14.90 12.65 13.52
N GLN A 128 -16.17 12.96 13.76
CA GLN A 128 -17.03 12.12 14.59
C GLN A 128 -17.29 10.76 13.93
N LEU A 129 -17.42 10.72 12.60
CA LEU A 129 -17.48 9.47 11.83
C LEU A 129 -16.20 8.64 12.01
N HIS A 130 -15.03 9.29 11.96
CA HIS A 130 -13.73 8.65 12.18
C HIS A 130 -13.58 8.10 13.61
N GLU A 131 -13.92 8.91 14.62
CA GLU A 131 -13.91 8.50 16.03
C GLU A 131 -14.85 7.30 16.29
N LEU A 132 -16.06 7.30 15.70
CA LEU A 132 -17.02 6.19 15.81
C LEU A 132 -16.53 4.90 15.13
N ILE A 133 -15.89 5.00 13.96
CA ILE A 133 -15.29 3.84 13.28
C ILE A 133 -14.09 3.32 14.06
N ALA A 134 -13.26 4.20 14.62
CA ALA A 134 -12.12 3.82 15.45
C ALA A 134 -12.54 3.09 16.73
N GLU A 135 -13.56 3.62 17.42
CA GLU A 135 -14.17 2.98 18.59
C GLU A 135 -14.74 1.60 18.23
N HIS A 136 -15.48 1.50 17.11
CA HIS A 136 -16.05 0.24 16.63
C HIS A 136 -14.99 -0.83 16.34
N LEU A 137 -13.87 -0.44 15.72
CA LEU A 137 -12.73 -1.31 15.42
C LEU A 137 -11.77 -1.52 16.61
N GLN A 138 -11.99 -0.86 17.74
CA GLN A 138 -11.11 -0.88 18.92
C GLN A 138 -9.67 -0.41 18.63
N VAL A 139 -9.51 0.48 17.65
CA VAL A 139 -8.23 1.11 17.28
C VAL A 139 -8.17 2.54 17.81
N ARG A 140 -6.98 3.15 17.81
CA ARG A 140 -6.87 4.59 18.11
C ARG A 140 -7.44 5.40 16.96
N GLY A 141 -8.32 6.35 17.27
CA GLY A 141 -8.82 7.38 16.35
C GLY A 141 -7.78 8.44 15.99
N ASP A 142 -6.50 8.08 15.98
CA ASP A 142 -5.41 8.97 15.57
C ASP A 142 -5.48 9.14 14.05
N TYR A 143 -5.56 10.39 13.58
CA TYR A 143 -5.49 10.78 12.18
C TYR A 143 -4.36 11.80 12.01
N THR A 144 -3.75 11.87 10.82
CA THR A 144 -2.69 12.86 10.60
C THR A 144 -3.31 14.26 10.54
N ASN A 145 -2.87 15.19 11.40
CA ASN A 145 -3.19 16.62 11.27
C ASN A 145 -2.38 17.25 10.11
N GLU A 146 -2.50 16.66 8.93
CA GLU A 146 -1.84 17.04 7.66
C GLU A 146 -2.56 18.19 6.94
N ASP A 147 -3.58 18.79 7.56
CA ASP A 147 -4.49 19.84 7.06
C ASP A 147 -3.78 20.89 6.20
N ASP A 148 -2.57 21.26 6.62
CA ASP A 148 -1.77 22.33 6.04
C ASP A 148 -0.58 21.92 5.18
N GLY A 149 -0.28 20.62 5.03
CA GLY A 149 0.98 20.13 4.47
C GLY A 149 1.26 20.58 3.03
N ASN A 150 0.23 20.63 2.19
CA ASN A 150 0.34 20.89 0.75
C ASN A 150 -0.13 22.30 0.31
N GLU A 151 -0.47 23.20 1.23
CA GLU A 151 -0.96 24.54 0.85
C GLU A 151 0.13 25.43 0.22
N CYS A 152 -0.20 26.08 -0.91
CA CYS A 152 0.57 27.19 -1.47
C CYS A 152 -0.37 28.23 -2.09
N ASN A 153 -0.17 29.49 -1.72
CA ASN A 153 -0.90 30.64 -2.24
C ASN A 153 0.00 31.56 -3.09
N CYS A 154 1.23 31.14 -3.42
CA CYS A 154 2.22 31.95 -4.13
C CYS A 154 1.82 32.31 -5.57
N ASN A 155 1.13 31.43 -6.30
CA ASN A 155 0.76 31.74 -7.69
C ASN A 155 -0.26 32.87 -7.74
N LEU A 156 -1.37 32.73 -7.01
CA LEU A 156 -2.39 33.77 -6.87
C LEU A 156 -1.80 35.08 -6.31
N SER A 157 -0.93 35.00 -5.29
CA SER A 157 -0.28 36.19 -4.72
C SER A 157 0.63 36.91 -5.71
N ARG A 158 1.28 36.16 -6.62
CA ARG A 158 2.08 36.76 -7.71
C ARG A 158 1.18 37.41 -8.77
N GLN A 159 0.06 36.78 -9.13
CA GLN A 159 -0.92 37.38 -10.07
C GLN A 159 -1.53 38.67 -9.53
N LEU A 160 -1.70 38.78 -8.20
CA LEU A 160 -2.19 39.99 -7.54
C LEU A 160 -1.08 40.98 -7.13
N ALA A 161 0.20 40.66 -7.34
CA ALA A 161 1.31 41.49 -6.87
C ALA A 161 1.31 42.90 -7.48
N ASP A 162 0.84 43.05 -8.71
CA ASP A 162 0.74 44.34 -9.40
C ASP A 162 -0.48 45.16 -8.99
N THR A 163 -1.46 44.55 -8.30
CA THR A 163 -2.69 45.18 -7.83
C THR A 163 -2.40 46.32 -6.85
N ALA A 164 -3.10 47.45 -7.00
CA ALA A 164 -2.87 48.65 -6.21
C ALA A 164 -3.45 48.54 -4.79
N CYS A 165 -2.59 48.23 -3.80
CA CYS A 165 -2.92 48.35 -2.39
C CYS A 165 -2.59 49.77 -1.87
N GLY A 166 -3.51 50.38 -1.12
CA GLY A 166 -3.22 51.62 -0.39
C GLY A 166 -2.26 51.37 0.77
N PRO A 167 -1.43 52.36 1.18
CA PRO A 167 -0.30 52.14 2.11
C PRO A 167 -0.71 51.68 3.52
N SER A 168 -1.97 51.90 3.91
CA SER A 168 -2.52 51.49 5.21
C SER A 168 -3.14 50.08 5.22
N SER A 169 -3.02 49.30 4.14
CA SER A 169 -3.61 47.96 4.05
C SER A 169 -2.81 47.04 3.13
N PHE A 170 -2.87 45.73 3.35
CA PHE A 170 -2.30 44.73 2.45
C PHE A 170 -3.28 43.57 2.21
N LEU A 171 -3.03 42.82 1.13
CA LEU A 171 -3.74 41.58 0.85
C LEU A 171 -2.96 40.39 1.40
N VAL A 172 -3.65 39.49 2.09
CA VAL A 172 -3.11 38.20 2.51
C VAL A 172 -3.94 37.07 1.90
N ILE A 173 -3.24 36.04 1.42
CA ILE A 173 -3.85 34.87 0.78
C ILE A 173 -3.47 33.63 1.59
N HIS A 174 -4.48 32.95 2.11
CA HIS A 174 -4.37 31.83 3.04
C HIS A 174 -5.53 30.86 2.82
N GLY A 175 -5.68 29.82 3.65
CA GLY A 175 -6.84 28.93 3.69
C GLY A 175 -7.37 28.47 2.32
N LYS A 176 -6.49 27.94 1.44
CA LYS A 176 -6.82 27.56 0.04
C LYS A 176 -7.36 28.74 -0.79
N SER A 177 -6.48 29.66 -1.20
CA SER A 177 -6.83 30.82 -2.03
C SER A 177 -7.87 31.79 -1.44
N ALA A 178 -8.18 31.71 -0.13
CA ALA A 178 -8.98 32.72 0.55
C ALA A 178 -8.20 34.04 0.66
N VAL A 179 -8.83 35.14 0.26
CA VAL A 179 -8.18 36.46 0.17
C VAL A 179 -8.79 37.41 1.20
N GLU A 180 -7.97 37.82 2.18
CA GLU A 180 -8.33 38.84 3.17
C GLU A 180 -7.56 40.14 2.92
N ARG A 181 -8.19 41.26 3.30
CA ARG A 181 -7.52 42.56 3.40
C ARG A 181 -7.30 42.87 4.87
N LEU A 182 -6.07 43.13 5.25
CA LEU A 182 -5.68 43.46 6.63
C LEU A 182 -5.12 44.89 6.69
N ASP A 183 -5.50 45.62 7.73
CA ASP A 183 -5.01 46.99 7.97
C ASP A 183 -3.62 47.00 8.60
N LEU A 184 -2.84 48.04 8.30
CA LEU A 184 -1.51 48.30 8.83
C LEU A 184 -1.49 49.62 9.58
N ALA A 185 -1.06 49.58 10.85
CA ALA A 185 -0.81 50.78 11.63
C ALA A 185 0.36 51.61 11.06
N THR A 186 1.39 50.94 10.52
CA THR A 186 2.50 51.54 9.76
C THR A 186 2.87 50.65 8.59
N ALA A 187 3.15 51.25 7.44
CA ALA A 187 3.59 50.54 6.23
C ALA A 187 5.04 50.05 6.38
N SER A 188 5.26 48.98 7.15
CA SER A 188 6.60 48.45 7.48
C SER A 188 6.57 46.93 7.68
N GLU A 189 7.69 46.26 7.43
CA GLU A 189 7.77 44.79 7.50
C GLU A 189 7.46 44.25 8.91
N ASP A 190 7.92 44.95 9.96
CA ASP A 190 7.67 44.55 11.36
C ASP A 190 6.20 44.68 11.75
N ALA A 191 5.53 45.77 11.34
CA ALA A 191 4.10 45.94 11.58
C ALA A 191 3.29 44.89 10.81
N LEU A 192 3.68 44.57 9.58
CA LEU A 192 3.05 43.51 8.80
C LEU A 192 3.21 42.15 9.48
N LYS A 193 4.42 41.78 9.92
CA LYS A 193 4.66 40.54 10.68
C LYS A 193 3.88 40.51 12.01
N ALA A 194 3.76 41.64 12.70
CA ALA A 194 2.94 41.76 13.91
C ALA A 194 1.45 41.54 13.61
N THR A 195 0.91 42.14 12.55
CA THR A 195 -0.48 41.92 12.11
C THR A 195 -0.73 40.46 11.73
N LEU A 196 0.21 39.79 11.03
CA LEU A 196 0.10 38.36 10.72
C LEU A 196 0.08 37.50 11.99
N ARG A 197 0.99 37.74 12.95
CA ARG A 197 0.98 37.06 14.26
C ARG A 197 -0.33 37.27 15.02
N GLN A 198 -0.87 38.48 14.99
CA GLN A 198 -2.13 38.81 15.64
C GLN A 198 -3.32 38.11 14.98
N ARG A 199 -3.33 37.99 13.65
CA ARG A 199 -4.43 37.38 12.88
C ARG A 199 -4.40 35.84 12.91
N PHE A 200 -3.22 35.23 12.75
CA PHE A 200 -3.05 33.79 12.54
C PHE A 200 -2.38 33.05 13.72
N GLY A 201 -2.04 33.78 14.80
CA GLY A 201 -1.47 33.21 16.02
C GLY A 201 -0.03 32.69 15.87
N GLN A 202 0.46 32.00 16.91
CA GLN A 202 1.80 31.40 16.92
C GLN A 202 1.94 30.17 16.01
N TYR A 203 0.84 29.45 15.76
CA TYR A 203 0.83 28.27 14.89
C TYR A 203 1.28 28.58 13.46
N TYR A 204 0.93 29.76 12.96
CA TYR A 204 1.43 30.27 11.69
C TYR A 204 2.98 30.37 11.67
N GLU A 205 3.63 30.81 12.76
CA GLU A 205 5.09 30.89 12.80
C GLU A 205 5.78 29.53 12.88
N SER A 206 5.13 28.49 13.43
CA SER A 206 5.66 27.13 13.51
C SER A 206 5.42 26.32 12.22
N ALA A 207 4.23 26.37 11.63
CA ALA A 207 3.83 25.51 10.50
C ALA A 207 3.85 26.20 9.12
N LYS A 208 3.67 27.52 9.05
CA LYS A 208 3.49 28.27 7.79
C LYS A 208 4.68 29.18 7.45
N LYS A 209 4.70 29.67 6.21
CA LYS A 209 5.70 30.59 5.68
C LYS A 209 5.01 31.72 4.92
N ALA A 210 5.30 32.98 5.28
CA ALA A 210 4.97 34.11 4.42
C ALA A 210 5.92 34.16 3.22
N HIS A 211 5.36 34.47 2.06
CA HIS A 211 6.09 34.97 0.91
C HIS A 211 5.51 36.33 0.52
N PHE A 212 6.39 37.30 0.29
CA PHE A 212 6.04 38.69 -0.01
C PHE A 212 6.22 38.97 -1.50
N PHE A 213 5.18 39.47 -2.16
CA PHE A 213 5.19 39.76 -3.60
C PHE A 213 4.77 41.21 -3.87
N GLY A 214 5.40 41.88 -4.85
CA GLY A 214 4.99 43.22 -5.29
C GLY A 214 5.23 44.36 -4.28
N ALA A 215 6.11 44.17 -3.28
CA ALA A 215 6.50 45.23 -2.37
C ALA A 215 7.34 46.31 -3.08
N GLU A 216 7.04 47.58 -2.79
CA GLU A 216 7.89 48.71 -3.14
C GLU A 216 8.35 49.40 -1.86
N MET A 217 9.66 49.62 -1.72
CA MET A 217 10.28 50.25 -0.55
C MET A 217 10.50 51.75 -0.78
N HIS A 218 10.39 52.55 0.28
CA HIS A 218 10.69 53.98 0.24
C HIS A 218 12.20 54.19 0.06
N ALA A 219 12.59 54.96 -0.96
CA ALA A 219 14.00 55.16 -1.33
C ALA A 219 14.87 55.71 -0.17
N GLU A 220 14.28 56.54 0.70
CA GLU A 220 14.96 57.14 1.86
C GLU A 220 14.83 56.32 3.15
N ASN A 221 13.92 55.34 3.21
CA ASN A 221 13.71 54.50 4.39
C ASN A 221 13.40 53.06 3.99
N ILE A 222 14.45 52.23 3.97
CA ILE A 222 14.43 50.83 3.56
C ILE A 222 13.47 49.96 4.42
N THR A 223 13.05 50.45 5.60
CA THR A 223 12.10 49.73 6.48
C THR A 223 10.62 50.05 6.19
N ALA A 224 10.34 51.04 5.34
CA ALA A 224 8.99 51.50 5.03
C ALA A 224 8.59 51.17 3.59
N TYR A 225 7.38 50.65 3.41
CA TYR A 225 6.79 50.38 2.10
C TYR A 225 6.09 51.63 1.55
N THR A 226 6.34 51.97 0.27
CA THR A 226 5.44 52.83 -0.52
C THR A 226 4.21 52.05 -0.97
N LYS A 227 4.40 50.77 -1.28
CA LYS A 227 3.34 49.79 -1.59
C LYS A 227 3.59 48.52 -0.77
N PRO A 228 2.72 48.21 0.22
CA PRO A 228 2.82 46.96 0.98
C PRO A 228 2.71 45.72 0.06
N PRO A 229 3.44 44.63 0.35
CA PRO A 229 3.37 43.41 -0.45
C PRO A 229 2.01 42.71 -0.36
N VAL A 230 1.67 41.96 -1.41
CA VAL A 230 0.72 40.84 -1.30
C VAL A 230 1.42 39.68 -0.60
N VAL A 231 0.77 39.12 0.41
CA VAL A 231 1.34 38.06 1.26
C VAL A 231 0.71 36.72 0.93
N ALA A 232 1.50 35.76 0.45
CA ALA A 232 1.09 34.37 0.45
C ALA A 232 1.43 33.73 1.80
N ILE A 233 0.44 33.18 2.49
CA ILE A 233 0.65 32.22 3.58
C ILE A 233 0.64 30.84 2.95
N CYS A 234 1.72 30.10 3.11
CA CYS A 234 1.87 28.75 2.55
C CYS A 234 2.34 27.76 3.61
N SER A 235 2.22 26.48 3.34
CA SER A 235 2.94 25.42 4.05
C SER A 235 4.45 25.68 4.05
N LYS A 236 5.12 25.52 5.19
CA LYS A 236 6.60 25.43 5.20
C LYS A 236 7.07 24.25 4.36
N LEU A 237 6.44 23.09 4.52
CA LEU A 237 6.85 21.85 3.86
C LEU A 237 6.90 22.02 2.33
N ARG A 238 5.87 22.64 1.74
CA ARG A 238 5.80 22.90 0.29
C ARG A 238 6.93 23.79 -0.25
N HIS A 239 7.52 24.65 0.59
CA HIS A 239 8.60 25.58 0.20
C HIS A 239 10.01 25.22 0.71
N THR A 240 10.17 24.22 1.55
CA THR A 240 11.51 23.67 1.88
C THR A 240 12.00 22.83 0.70
N PRO A 241 13.15 23.15 0.06
CA PRO A 241 13.69 22.37 -1.06
C PRO A 241 13.94 20.92 -0.64
N ALA A 242 13.74 19.95 -1.54
CA ALA A 242 13.87 18.53 -1.20
C ALA A 242 15.24 18.19 -0.59
N HIS A 243 16.34 18.69 -1.16
CA HIS A 243 17.70 18.49 -0.63
C HIS A 243 17.91 19.10 0.77
N ALA A 244 17.17 20.16 1.13
CA ALA A 244 17.27 20.80 2.44
C ALA A 244 16.49 20.03 3.54
N ARG A 245 15.69 19.03 3.17
CA ARG A 245 15.01 18.11 4.10
C ARG A 245 15.90 16.93 4.50
N VAL A 246 16.76 16.47 3.59
CA VAL A 246 17.61 15.27 3.75
C VAL A 246 18.66 15.42 4.87
N LEU A 247 19.02 16.65 5.25
CA LEU A 247 20.03 16.89 6.29
C LEU A 247 19.58 16.52 7.72
N GLU A 248 18.31 16.19 7.95
CA GLU A 248 17.83 15.62 9.22
C GLU A 248 17.70 14.08 9.20
N ASP A 249 18.00 13.39 8.09
CA ASP A 249 17.86 11.93 7.97
C ASP A 249 19.01 11.12 8.63
N GLY A 250 19.86 11.78 9.45
CA GLY A 250 20.89 11.13 10.24
C GLY A 250 20.28 10.33 11.41
N GLU A 251 20.45 9.00 11.38
CA GLU A 251 20.09 8.06 12.46
C GLU A 251 18.58 7.97 12.77
N GLN A 252 17.79 7.56 11.78
CA GLN A 252 16.34 7.25 11.91
C GLN A 252 16.01 5.99 12.78
N THR A 253 16.99 5.34 13.42
CA THR A 253 16.85 3.99 14.00
C THR A 253 15.97 3.87 15.26
N SER A 254 15.46 4.99 15.79
CA SER A 254 14.69 5.01 17.05
C SER A 254 13.48 5.96 17.08
N GLN A 255 13.00 6.43 15.91
CA GLN A 255 11.74 7.17 15.87
C GLN A 255 10.55 6.24 16.16
N SER A 256 9.71 6.62 17.13
CA SER A 256 8.49 5.89 17.46
C SER A 256 7.54 5.87 16.27
N ARG A 257 7.23 4.67 15.78
CA ARG A 257 6.13 4.46 14.84
C ARG A 257 4.81 4.71 15.56
N SER A 258 3.94 5.50 14.94
CA SER A 258 2.53 5.60 15.33
C SER A 258 1.67 4.98 14.23
N HIS A 259 0.45 4.58 14.57
CA HIS A 259 -0.53 4.12 13.59
C HIS A 259 -1.63 5.16 13.47
N VAL A 260 -2.06 5.41 12.24
CA VAL A 260 -3.17 6.31 11.92
C VAL A 260 -4.20 5.54 11.12
N MET A 261 -5.48 5.83 11.35
CA MET A 261 -6.55 5.27 10.53
C MET A 261 -6.86 6.23 9.38
N ASP A 262 -6.63 5.80 8.14
CA ASP A 262 -7.17 6.48 6.96
C ASP A 262 -8.56 5.92 6.66
N LEU A 263 -9.45 6.75 6.13
CA LEU A 263 -10.78 6.33 5.66
C LEU A 263 -10.86 6.50 4.15
N HIS A 264 -11.46 5.53 3.47
CA HIS A 264 -11.76 5.63 2.04
C HIS A 264 -13.24 5.37 1.78
N THR A 265 -13.74 6.00 0.71
CA THR A 265 -14.95 5.56 0.00
C THR A 265 -14.53 4.70 -1.19
N TYR A 266 -15.50 4.08 -1.88
CA TYR A 266 -15.21 3.45 -3.16
C TYR A 266 -14.66 4.47 -4.20
N GLU A 267 -15.15 5.72 -4.19
CA GLU A 267 -14.70 6.77 -5.12
C GLU A 267 -13.29 7.28 -4.79
N ALA A 268 -13.06 7.73 -3.55
CA ALA A 268 -11.92 8.55 -3.14
C ALA A 268 -11.45 8.29 -1.69
N PRO A 269 -10.18 8.57 -1.34
CA PRO A 269 -9.75 8.74 0.05
C PRO A 269 -10.48 9.93 0.72
N ILE A 270 -10.74 9.82 2.02
CA ILE A 270 -11.25 10.89 2.87
C ILE A 270 -10.05 11.54 3.57
N HIS A 271 -9.61 12.69 3.07
CA HIS A 271 -8.43 13.41 3.56
C HIS A 271 -8.71 14.03 4.93
N SER A 272 -7.72 14.01 5.83
CA SER A 272 -7.86 14.55 7.19
C SER A 272 -8.19 16.04 7.25
N GLY A 273 -7.90 16.80 6.20
CA GLY A 273 -8.31 18.21 6.10
C GLY A 273 -9.83 18.46 5.97
N CYS A 274 -10.64 17.42 5.74
CA CYS A 274 -12.12 17.54 5.76
C CYS A 274 -12.75 17.12 7.10
N MET A 275 -11.94 16.83 8.13
CA MET A 275 -12.42 16.35 9.45
C MET A 275 -13.42 17.29 10.15
N HIS A 276 -13.40 18.58 9.82
CA HIS A 276 -14.32 19.59 10.36
C HIS A 276 -15.67 19.68 9.61
N VAL A 277 -15.76 19.10 8.41
CA VAL A 277 -16.95 19.14 7.54
C VAL A 277 -18.00 18.14 8.03
N THR A 278 -19.29 18.45 7.90
CA THR A 278 -20.37 17.49 8.22
C THR A 278 -20.57 16.42 7.14
N ILE A 279 -21.17 15.29 7.52
CA ILE A 279 -21.55 14.22 6.60
C ILE A 279 -22.49 14.74 5.51
N GLU A 280 -23.42 15.65 5.84
CA GLU A 280 -24.28 16.33 4.87
C GLU A 280 -23.49 17.21 3.89
N GLU A 281 -22.63 18.12 4.38
CA GLU A 281 -21.82 19.02 3.55
C GLU A 281 -20.82 18.27 2.65
N SER A 282 -20.25 17.17 3.15
CA SER A 282 -19.33 16.32 2.38
C SER A 282 -20.01 15.59 1.21
N GLY A 283 -21.33 15.46 1.23
CA GLY A 283 -22.09 14.75 0.21
C GLY A 283 -22.01 13.22 0.27
N LEU A 284 -21.44 12.64 1.34
CA LEU A 284 -21.33 11.18 1.52
C LEU A 284 -22.70 10.47 1.43
N ALA A 285 -23.79 11.12 1.83
CA ALA A 285 -25.15 10.56 1.71
C ALA A 285 -25.56 10.22 0.26
N ALA A 286 -24.90 10.79 -0.76
CA ALA A 286 -25.14 10.45 -2.17
C ALA A 286 -24.53 9.09 -2.59
N LEU A 287 -23.61 8.54 -1.79
CA LEU A 287 -22.90 7.27 -2.03
C LEU A 287 -23.64 6.05 -1.44
N VAL A 288 -24.89 6.22 -1.00
CA VAL A 288 -25.67 5.17 -0.36
C VAL A 288 -26.12 4.13 -1.37
N ILE A 289 -25.68 2.88 -1.17
CA ILE A 289 -26.05 1.70 -1.95
C ILE A 289 -26.72 0.70 -1.01
N ASP A 290 -27.89 0.19 -1.41
CA ASP A 290 -28.73 -0.70 -0.58
C ASP A 290 -29.08 -0.15 0.82
N GLY A 291 -29.09 1.17 0.98
CA GLY A 291 -29.46 1.83 2.24
C GLY A 291 -28.32 2.01 3.25
N ALA A 292 -27.06 1.76 2.87
CA ALA A 292 -25.87 2.17 3.61
C ALA A 292 -24.78 2.74 2.68
N ILE A 293 -23.85 3.53 3.20
CA ILE A 293 -22.59 3.87 2.51
C ILE A 293 -21.49 2.88 2.92
N ASP A 294 -20.71 2.39 1.96
CA ASP A 294 -19.53 1.56 2.23
C ASP A 294 -18.31 2.44 2.52
N ILE A 295 -17.78 2.36 3.74
CA ILE A 295 -16.55 3.04 4.18
C ILE A 295 -15.48 1.99 4.48
N PHE A 296 -14.28 2.24 3.96
CA PHE A 296 -13.12 1.35 4.01
C PHE A 296 -12.03 1.96 4.91
N PRO A 297 -11.96 1.58 6.20
CA PRO A 297 -10.90 2.01 7.11
C PRO A 297 -9.62 1.20 6.92
N ILE A 298 -8.48 1.88 6.99
CA ILE A 298 -7.15 1.30 6.72
C ILE A 298 -6.16 1.82 7.77
N MET A 299 -5.48 0.89 8.46
CA MET A 299 -4.55 1.21 9.55
C MET A 299 -3.12 1.37 9.04
N ARG A 300 -2.72 2.60 8.73
CA ARG A 300 -1.41 2.91 8.17
C ARG A 300 -0.38 3.19 9.27
N SER A 301 0.82 2.62 9.13
CA SER A 301 1.96 3.00 9.96
C SER A 301 2.55 4.34 9.49
N THR A 302 2.93 5.19 10.44
CA THR A 302 3.51 6.51 10.18
C THR A 302 4.64 6.85 11.15
N THR A 303 5.46 7.84 10.78
CA THR A 303 6.47 8.46 11.63
C THR A 303 6.08 9.92 11.84
N GLU A 304 6.28 10.46 13.06
CA GLU A 304 5.91 11.84 13.39
C GLU A 304 6.61 12.87 12.48
N LYS A 305 7.80 12.54 11.97
CA LYS A 305 8.51 13.29 10.94
C LYS A 305 8.27 12.70 9.54
N MET A 306 7.02 12.62 9.08
CA MET A 306 6.76 12.28 7.69
C MET A 306 7.30 13.38 6.75
N ASN A 307 8.47 13.10 6.17
CA ASN A 307 8.95 13.82 5.01
C ASN A 307 7.89 13.72 3.90
N LEU A 308 7.56 14.88 3.28
CA LEU A 308 6.66 14.95 2.11
C LEU A 308 6.97 13.83 1.11
N PRO A 309 5.94 13.24 0.44
CA PRO A 309 6.10 12.09 -0.43
C PRO A 309 7.25 12.34 -1.40
N PRO A 310 8.19 11.39 -1.50
CA PRO A 310 9.42 11.63 -2.23
C PRO A 310 9.11 11.78 -3.72
N ARG A 311 9.99 12.48 -4.44
CA ARG A 311 9.75 12.87 -5.84
C ARG A 311 10.52 11.98 -6.81
N GLY A 312 9.83 11.57 -7.87
CA GLY A 312 10.35 10.72 -8.93
C GLY A 312 9.76 9.30 -8.88
N ARG A 313 9.59 8.68 -10.04
CA ARG A 313 8.95 7.36 -10.25
C ARG A 313 9.45 6.31 -9.26
N ASP A 314 10.75 6.21 -9.09
CA ASP A 314 11.42 5.23 -8.23
C ASP A 314 11.12 5.44 -6.75
N SER A 315 10.99 6.70 -6.34
CA SER A 315 10.85 7.03 -4.93
C SER A 315 9.49 6.65 -4.34
N ILE A 316 8.47 6.48 -5.21
CA ILE A 316 7.17 5.91 -4.87
C ILE A 316 7.35 4.52 -4.26
N TYR A 317 8.24 3.71 -4.83
CA TYR A 317 8.52 2.32 -4.44
C TYR A 317 9.60 2.21 -3.35
N ARG A 318 9.92 3.31 -2.65
CA ARG A 318 10.85 3.28 -1.51
C ARG A 318 10.12 2.67 -0.31
N ALA A 319 10.77 1.74 0.38
CA ALA A 319 10.25 1.18 1.63
C ALA A 319 10.10 2.30 2.65
N GLN A 320 8.86 2.48 3.13
CA GLN A 320 8.42 3.54 4.04
C GLN A 320 7.26 2.98 4.89
N PRO A 321 6.98 3.55 6.07
CA PRO A 321 5.91 3.05 6.97
C PRO A 321 4.54 2.91 6.29
N HIS A 322 4.23 3.75 5.30
CA HIS A 322 2.95 3.70 4.58
C HIS A 322 2.79 2.52 3.60
N TRP A 323 3.87 1.78 3.32
CA TRP A 323 3.82 0.53 2.56
C TRP A 323 3.75 -0.70 3.47
N GLU A 324 3.96 -0.54 4.78
CA GLU A 324 4.04 -1.63 5.73
C GLU A 324 2.62 -2.02 6.22
N PRO A 325 2.15 -3.26 5.97
CA PRO A 325 0.85 -3.74 6.46
C PRO A 325 0.87 -3.89 8.00
N PRO A 326 -0.27 -4.24 8.65
CA PRO A 326 -0.35 -4.30 10.11
C PRO A 326 0.63 -5.32 10.72
N THR A 327 0.88 -6.41 10.01
CA THR A 327 1.95 -7.37 10.31
C THR A 327 3.27 -6.84 9.76
N VAL A 328 4.17 -6.43 10.67
CA VAL A 328 5.54 -5.97 10.35
C VAL A 328 6.24 -6.95 9.42
N GLN A 329 6.69 -6.46 8.27
CA GLN A 329 7.37 -7.25 7.24
C GLN A 329 8.89 -7.08 7.36
N GLY A 330 9.64 -8.15 7.10
CA GLY A 330 11.11 -8.07 7.05
C GLY A 330 11.62 -7.27 5.84
N ASP A 331 12.82 -6.69 5.95
CA ASP A 331 13.53 -5.96 4.89
C ASP A 331 13.41 -6.64 3.52
N ARG A 332 13.69 -7.95 3.44
CA ARG A 332 13.64 -8.75 2.22
C ARG A 332 12.23 -8.86 1.63
N ALA A 333 11.20 -9.00 2.47
CA ALA A 333 9.81 -9.08 2.02
C ALA A 333 9.32 -7.73 1.47
N MET A 334 9.66 -6.62 2.14
CA MET A 334 9.38 -5.27 1.63
C MET A 334 10.14 -4.96 0.34
N ALA A 335 11.40 -5.40 0.23
CA ALA A 335 12.19 -5.27 -0.99
C ALA A 335 11.59 -6.09 -2.15
N MET A 336 11.16 -7.33 -1.89
CA MET A 336 10.48 -8.19 -2.85
C MET A 336 9.18 -7.56 -3.34
N PHE A 337 8.28 -7.18 -2.43
CA PHE A 337 7.00 -6.56 -2.76
C PHE A 337 7.16 -5.30 -3.62
N LEU A 338 7.99 -4.34 -3.18
CA LEU A 338 8.12 -3.05 -3.86
C LEU A 338 8.91 -3.11 -5.17
N SER A 339 9.91 -4.00 -5.27
CA SER A 339 10.61 -4.24 -6.54
C SER A 339 9.70 -4.90 -7.57
N SER A 340 8.95 -5.94 -7.17
CA SER A 340 7.97 -6.60 -8.04
C SER A 340 6.87 -5.64 -8.47
N LEU A 341 6.33 -4.83 -7.56
CA LEU A 341 5.32 -3.82 -7.88
C LEU A 341 5.83 -2.77 -8.88
N ARG A 342 7.10 -2.31 -8.75
CA ARG A 342 7.72 -1.35 -9.70
C ARG A 342 7.90 -1.94 -11.11
N VAL A 343 8.27 -3.22 -11.22
CA VAL A 343 8.41 -3.88 -12.53
C VAL A 343 7.03 -4.17 -13.12
N PHE A 344 6.12 -4.73 -12.34
CA PHE A 344 4.75 -5.04 -12.75
C PHE A 344 4.01 -3.82 -13.28
N THR A 345 3.99 -2.73 -12.52
CA THR A 345 3.35 -1.46 -12.95
C THR A 345 3.98 -0.91 -14.23
N SER A 346 5.31 -1.04 -14.41
CA SER A 346 5.99 -0.64 -15.64
C SER A 346 5.70 -1.55 -16.84
N MET A 347 5.41 -2.83 -16.63
CA MET A 347 4.92 -3.72 -17.69
C MET A 347 3.50 -3.34 -18.09
N VAL A 348 2.61 -3.20 -17.10
CA VAL A 348 1.19 -2.92 -17.34
C VAL A 348 0.98 -1.49 -17.87
N GLU A 349 1.87 -0.53 -17.61
CA GLU A 349 1.86 0.79 -18.26
C GLU A 349 2.01 0.69 -19.80
N GLU A 350 2.79 -0.27 -20.30
CA GLU A 350 3.00 -0.53 -21.73
C GLU A 350 1.80 -1.25 -22.39
N HIS A 351 0.91 -1.87 -21.60
CA HIS A 351 -0.21 -2.67 -22.12
C HIS A 351 -1.31 -1.83 -22.80
N GLU A 352 -2.07 -2.49 -23.69
CA GLU A 352 -3.28 -1.90 -24.28
C GLU A 352 -4.38 -1.69 -23.23
N PRO A 353 -5.32 -0.74 -23.42
CA PRO A 353 -6.39 -0.47 -22.45
C PRO A 353 -7.18 -1.72 -22.02
N ALA A 354 -7.50 -2.63 -22.94
CA ALA A 354 -8.22 -3.86 -22.60
C ALA A 354 -7.44 -4.78 -21.64
N GLN A 355 -6.11 -4.85 -21.77
CA GLN A 355 -5.24 -5.63 -20.89
C GLN A 355 -5.04 -4.94 -19.54
N LYS A 356 -4.97 -3.60 -19.52
CA LYS A 356 -4.99 -2.80 -18.28
C LYS A 356 -6.28 -2.99 -17.50
N ASP A 357 -7.42 -3.02 -18.19
CA ASP A 357 -8.73 -3.30 -17.61
C ASP A 357 -8.79 -4.70 -17.00
N ALA A 358 -8.44 -5.74 -17.77
CA ALA A 358 -8.37 -7.12 -17.29
C ALA A 358 -7.47 -7.25 -16.05
N THR A 359 -6.30 -6.61 -16.05
CA THR A 359 -5.38 -6.59 -14.89
C THR A 359 -6.04 -5.98 -13.64
N LEU A 360 -6.82 -4.91 -13.80
CA LEU A 360 -7.52 -4.24 -12.71
C LEU A 360 -8.78 -5.00 -12.26
N HIS A 361 -9.47 -5.65 -13.19
CA HIS A 361 -10.59 -6.55 -12.90
C HIS A 361 -10.13 -7.73 -12.04
N THR A 362 -9.08 -8.42 -12.48
CA THR A 362 -8.36 -9.47 -11.75
C THR A 362 -7.98 -9.01 -10.35
N PHE A 363 -7.35 -7.84 -10.24
CA PHE A 363 -6.96 -7.29 -8.95
C PHE A 363 -8.16 -6.87 -8.07
N HIS A 364 -9.31 -6.55 -8.68
CA HIS A 364 -10.55 -6.33 -7.96
C HIS A 364 -11.20 -7.64 -7.47
N LEU A 365 -11.24 -8.69 -8.29
CA LEU A 365 -11.70 -10.02 -7.87
C LEU A 365 -10.86 -10.53 -6.70
N LEU A 366 -9.54 -10.39 -6.81
CA LEU A 366 -8.58 -10.68 -5.76
C LEU A 366 -8.88 -9.95 -4.46
N THR A 367 -8.86 -8.61 -4.48
CA THR A 367 -8.83 -7.80 -3.26
C THR A 367 -10.23 -7.50 -2.71
N GLN A 368 -11.24 -7.51 -3.58
CA GLN A 368 -12.60 -6.97 -3.34
C GLN A 368 -12.60 -5.58 -2.70
N HIS A 369 -11.49 -4.84 -2.84
CA HIS A 369 -11.17 -3.64 -2.09
C HIS A 369 -10.89 -2.48 -3.06
N PRO A 370 -11.94 -1.72 -3.49
CA PRO A 370 -11.80 -0.64 -4.46
C PRO A 370 -10.67 0.38 -4.17
N PRO A 371 -10.36 0.74 -2.91
CA PRO A 371 -9.22 1.61 -2.62
C PRO A 371 -7.87 1.09 -3.12
N ALA A 372 -7.63 -0.22 -3.07
CA ALA A 372 -6.42 -0.85 -3.60
C ALA A 372 -6.41 -0.82 -5.14
N VAL A 373 -7.54 -1.14 -5.78
CA VAL A 373 -7.68 -1.12 -7.25
C VAL A 373 -7.42 0.28 -7.81
N ARG A 374 -7.96 1.32 -7.16
CA ARG A 374 -7.70 2.72 -7.50
C ARG A 374 -6.20 3.05 -7.37
N ALA A 375 -5.57 2.67 -6.26
CA ALA A 375 -4.14 2.88 -6.03
C ALA A 375 -3.26 2.20 -7.10
N LEU A 376 -3.62 0.97 -7.51
CA LEU A 376 -2.91 0.25 -8.57
C LEU A 376 -3.06 0.94 -9.93
N HIS A 377 -4.27 1.39 -10.30
CA HIS A 377 -4.46 2.15 -11.54
C HIS A 377 -3.65 3.46 -11.56
N VAL A 378 -3.53 4.16 -10.42
CA VAL A 378 -2.68 5.36 -10.31
C VAL A 378 -1.22 5.03 -10.66
N LEU A 379 -0.67 3.92 -10.12
CA LEU A 379 0.70 3.48 -10.42
C LEU A 379 0.89 3.04 -11.88
N ILE A 380 -0.06 2.30 -12.46
CA ILE A 380 -0.06 1.86 -13.86
C ILE A 380 -0.01 3.03 -14.84
N HIS A 381 -0.52 4.21 -14.44
CA HIS A 381 -0.47 5.44 -15.24
C HIS A 381 0.78 6.31 -14.94
N GLY A 382 1.78 5.76 -14.26
CA GLY A 382 3.01 6.48 -13.90
C GLY A 382 2.82 7.61 -12.88
N LYS A 383 1.65 7.68 -12.22
CA LYS A 383 1.30 8.72 -11.25
C LYS A 383 1.68 8.29 -9.83
N THR A 384 1.75 9.27 -8.91
CA THR A 384 2.07 9.03 -7.50
C THR A 384 0.78 8.87 -6.69
N PRO A 385 0.49 7.69 -6.10
CA PRO A 385 -0.61 7.53 -5.16
C PRO A 385 -0.37 8.31 -3.87
N THR A 386 -1.45 8.61 -3.16
CA THR A 386 -1.38 9.18 -1.80
C THR A 386 -0.87 8.14 -0.79
N LEU A 387 -0.39 8.58 0.38
CA LEU A 387 0.13 7.67 1.41
C LEU A 387 -0.91 6.66 1.90
N ALA A 388 -2.17 7.11 1.98
CA ALA A 388 -3.32 6.27 2.30
C ALA A 388 -3.61 5.23 1.20
N GLU A 389 -3.42 5.60 -0.08
CA GLU A 389 -3.56 4.67 -1.21
C GLU A 389 -2.41 3.67 -1.30
N CYS A 390 -1.19 4.04 -0.93
CA CYS A 390 -0.09 3.08 -0.77
C CYS A 390 -0.42 2.02 0.29
N ALA A 391 -0.96 2.45 1.44
CA ALA A 391 -1.39 1.54 2.50
C ALA A 391 -2.59 0.68 2.05
N ALA A 392 -3.56 1.25 1.35
CA ALA A 392 -4.66 0.50 0.76
C ALA A 392 -4.16 -0.62 -0.16
N LEU A 393 -3.15 -0.31 -0.99
CA LEU A 393 -2.57 -1.26 -1.91
C LEU A 393 -1.76 -2.35 -1.18
N SER A 394 -0.89 -2.00 -0.24
CA SER A 394 -0.10 -3.00 0.50
C SER A 394 -0.95 -3.89 1.40
N HIS A 395 -1.98 -3.34 2.05
CA HIS A 395 -2.94 -4.15 2.81
C HIS A 395 -3.75 -5.05 1.86
N GLY A 396 -4.20 -4.53 0.71
CA GLY A 396 -4.89 -5.32 -0.31
C GLY A 396 -4.06 -6.53 -0.77
N PHE A 397 -2.77 -6.32 -1.05
CA PHE A 397 -1.85 -7.42 -1.36
C PHE A 397 -1.58 -8.34 -0.16
N TYR A 398 -1.44 -7.79 1.05
CA TYR A 398 -1.19 -8.58 2.26
C TYR A 398 -2.34 -9.57 2.54
N GLU A 399 -3.59 -9.11 2.60
CA GLU A 399 -4.75 -9.97 2.87
C GLU A 399 -4.97 -11.00 1.75
N VAL A 400 -4.67 -10.63 0.50
CA VAL A 400 -4.69 -11.53 -0.65
C VAL A 400 -3.63 -12.64 -0.49
N LEU A 401 -2.39 -12.29 -0.08
CA LEU A 401 -1.32 -13.27 0.12
C LEU A 401 -1.55 -14.16 1.36
N ASP A 402 -2.03 -13.59 2.46
CA ASP A 402 -2.40 -14.29 3.70
C ASP A 402 -3.50 -15.34 3.45
N ARG A 403 -4.40 -15.07 2.49
CA ARG A 403 -5.45 -15.98 2.04
C ARG A 403 -5.03 -16.97 0.95
N ILE A 404 -4.14 -16.60 0.03
CA ILE A 404 -3.75 -17.45 -1.12
C ILE A 404 -2.69 -18.48 -0.71
N ILE A 405 -1.90 -18.19 0.31
CA ILE A 405 -1.13 -19.20 1.03
C ILE A 405 -2.13 -20.00 1.89
N PRO A 406 -2.38 -21.28 1.54
CA PRO A 406 -3.69 -21.78 1.03
C PRO A 406 -4.94 -21.22 1.74
N THR A 407 -6.03 -20.84 1.08
CA THR A 407 -6.57 -21.20 -0.26
C THR A 407 -7.50 -20.06 -0.78
N ALA A 408 -7.13 -19.26 -1.81
CA ALA A 408 -7.64 -19.29 -3.22
C ALA A 408 -8.80 -18.34 -3.66
N LEU A 409 -9.06 -17.98 -4.96
CA LEU A 409 -8.18 -17.79 -6.17
C LEU A 409 -8.55 -16.54 -7.09
N ILE A 410 -8.81 -16.62 -8.45
CA ILE A 410 -8.60 -15.44 -9.40
C ILE A 410 -9.51 -15.09 -10.65
N GLU A 411 -9.13 -15.35 -11.93
CA GLU A 411 -9.33 -14.41 -13.12
C GLU A 411 -10.16 -14.91 -14.37
N VAL A 412 -10.87 -13.99 -15.09
CA VAL A 412 -11.72 -14.22 -16.31
C VAL A 412 -11.41 -13.24 -17.47
N GLU A 413 -11.87 -13.57 -18.70
CA GLU A 413 -11.72 -12.75 -19.92
C GLU A 413 -12.99 -11.97 -20.37
N GLN A 414 -12.76 -10.82 -21.02
CA GLN A 414 -13.64 -10.01 -21.91
C GLN A 414 -14.78 -9.15 -21.33
N GLY A 415 -14.37 -7.93 -20.97
CA GLY A 415 -15.13 -6.69 -20.86
C GLY A 415 -14.14 -5.57 -20.53
N THR A 416 -14.48 -4.29 -20.76
CA THR A 416 -13.67 -3.18 -20.20
C THR A 416 -14.45 -2.22 -19.26
N PRO A 417 -15.20 -2.73 -18.26
CA PRO A 417 -15.97 -1.88 -17.35
C PRO A 417 -15.10 -1.20 -16.28
N TYR A 418 -13.90 -1.68 -15.94
CA TYR A 418 -13.11 -1.10 -14.84
C TYR A 418 -12.46 0.22 -15.22
N LEU A 419 -11.80 0.32 -16.38
CA LEU A 419 -11.36 1.57 -16.99
C LEU A 419 -12.54 2.48 -17.33
N THR A 420 -13.70 1.90 -17.66
CA THR A 420 -14.92 2.69 -17.90
C THR A 420 -15.54 3.22 -16.61
N ALA A 421 -15.31 2.57 -15.46
CA ALA A 421 -15.70 3.03 -14.13
C ALA A 421 -14.67 3.96 -13.49
N LEU A 422 -13.43 3.96 -13.97
CA LEU A 422 -12.34 4.82 -13.51
C LEU A 422 -12.31 6.13 -14.29
N HIS A 423 -12.41 7.25 -13.58
CA HIS A 423 -12.47 8.58 -14.17
C HIS A 423 -11.48 9.52 -13.49
N GLU A 424 -10.59 10.11 -14.28
CA GLU A 424 -9.76 11.21 -13.82
C GLU A 424 -10.58 12.50 -13.75
N LEU A 425 -10.67 13.07 -12.55
CA LEU A 425 -11.24 14.38 -12.29
C LEU A 425 -10.09 15.38 -12.11
N ASP A 426 -10.06 16.39 -12.97
CA ASP A 426 -9.23 17.57 -12.78
C ASP A 426 -9.90 18.46 -11.72
N LEU A 427 -9.26 18.55 -10.56
CA LEU A 427 -9.64 19.37 -9.40
C LEU A 427 -8.78 20.66 -9.34
N SER A 428 -8.11 21.05 -10.42
CA SER A 428 -7.35 22.30 -10.52
C SER A 428 -8.27 23.51 -10.68
N ASP A 429 -8.12 24.52 -9.83
CA ASP A 429 -8.65 25.86 -10.10
C ASP A 429 -8.01 26.39 -11.39
N ARG A 430 -8.82 26.76 -12.37
CA ARG A 430 -8.34 27.18 -13.70
C ARG A 430 -7.39 28.40 -13.69
N ARG A 431 -7.40 29.20 -12.62
CA ARG A 431 -6.66 30.46 -12.53
C ARG A 431 -5.41 30.32 -11.69
N THR A 432 -5.49 29.60 -10.56
CA THR A 432 -4.35 29.40 -9.67
C THR A 432 -3.53 28.16 -10.03
N GLY A 433 -4.13 27.17 -10.71
CA GLY A 433 -3.55 25.85 -10.93
C GLY A 433 -3.38 25.04 -9.63
N GLU A 434 -3.98 25.49 -8.54
CA GLU A 434 -3.97 24.82 -7.24
C GLU A 434 -5.26 23.99 -7.08
N ALA A 435 -5.21 22.94 -6.27
CA ALA A 435 -6.33 22.06 -6.01
C ALA A 435 -7.47 22.76 -5.25
N VAL A 436 -8.72 22.60 -5.70
CA VAL A 436 -9.93 23.17 -5.07
C VAL A 436 -10.53 22.27 -3.99
N MET A 437 -11.13 22.90 -2.98
CA MET A 437 -11.93 22.25 -1.93
C MET A 437 -13.41 22.59 -2.08
N HIS A 438 -13.78 23.88 -2.22
CA HIS A 438 -15.19 24.30 -2.36
C HIS A 438 -15.48 24.70 -3.80
N VAL A 439 -15.78 23.71 -4.63
CA VAL A 439 -15.95 23.87 -6.08
C VAL A 439 -17.13 24.76 -6.45
N LEU A 440 -16.89 25.71 -7.35
CA LEU A 440 -17.90 26.36 -8.18
C LEU A 440 -17.62 26.10 -9.67
N GLN A 441 -18.67 25.99 -10.47
CA GLN A 441 -18.57 25.77 -11.92
C GLN A 441 -18.50 27.11 -12.66
N ALA A 442 -17.40 27.34 -13.37
CA ALA A 442 -17.14 28.50 -14.21
C ALA A 442 -17.05 28.06 -15.69
N GLY A 443 -18.19 27.86 -16.34
CA GLY A 443 -18.26 27.29 -17.69
C GLY A 443 -17.81 25.82 -17.72
N PRO A 444 -16.89 25.39 -18.61
CA PRO A 444 -16.37 24.02 -18.64
C PRO A 444 -15.31 23.75 -17.56
N SER A 445 -15.00 24.72 -16.70
CA SER A 445 -13.91 24.69 -15.73
C SER A 445 -14.41 24.97 -14.32
N ILE A 446 -13.59 24.68 -13.32
CA ILE A 446 -13.89 24.92 -11.91
C ILE A 446 -13.03 26.04 -11.31
N VAL A 447 -13.55 26.65 -10.25
CA VAL A 447 -12.93 27.74 -9.47
C VAL A 447 -13.23 27.53 -7.99
N GLU A 448 -12.28 27.88 -7.12
CA GLU A 448 -12.45 27.87 -5.65
C GLU A 448 -13.47 28.92 -5.19
N ARG A 449 -14.42 28.54 -4.32
CA ARG A 449 -15.49 29.43 -3.84
C ARG A 449 -14.93 30.68 -3.16
N ALA A 450 -13.93 30.52 -2.30
CA ALA A 450 -13.31 31.64 -1.59
C ALA A 450 -12.67 32.66 -2.55
N LEU A 451 -12.08 32.20 -3.67
CA LEU A 451 -11.53 33.07 -4.71
C LEU A 451 -12.64 33.76 -5.51
N SER A 452 -13.71 33.04 -5.84
CA SER A 452 -14.89 33.57 -6.53
C SER A 452 -15.58 34.66 -5.70
N ASP A 453 -15.81 34.40 -4.40
CA ASP A 453 -16.43 35.34 -3.47
C ASP A 453 -15.55 36.59 -3.26
N GLY A 454 -14.22 36.41 -3.21
CA GLY A 454 -13.26 37.50 -3.23
C GLY A 454 -13.37 38.39 -4.48
N LEU A 455 -13.67 37.82 -5.66
CA LEU A 455 -13.78 38.52 -6.95
C LEU A 455 -15.19 39.02 -7.28
N ALA A 456 -16.20 38.65 -6.48
CA ALA A 456 -17.58 39.09 -6.65
C ALA A 456 -17.74 40.61 -6.47
N SER A 457 -18.87 41.15 -6.92
CA SER A 457 -19.21 42.56 -6.71
C SER A 457 -19.42 42.87 -5.22
N GLY A 458 -18.42 43.49 -4.59
CA GLY A 458 -18.37 43.74 -3.15
C GLY A 458 -17.38 42.85 -2.39
N GLY A 459 -16.77 41.86 -3.06
CA GLY A 459 -15.65 41.09 -2.52
C GLY A 459 -14.35 41.90 -2.44
N VAL A 460 -13.36 41.39 -1.70
CA VAL A 460 -12.06 42.05 -1.44
C VAL A 460 -11.30 42.43 -2.72
N LEU A 461 -11.40 41.61 -3.76
CA LEU A 461 -10.83 41.81 -5.09
C LEU A 461 -11.82 42.41 -6.09
N GLY A 462 -13.08 42.66 -5.69
CA GLY A 462 -14.10 43.21 -6.56
C GLY A 462 -13.67 44.53 -7.21
N GLU A 463 -13.16 45.48 -6.44
CA GLU A 463 -12.80 46.81 -6.96
C GLU A 463 -11.40 46.88 -7.61
N ILE A 464 -10.49 45.98 -7.22
CA ILE A 464 -9.05 46.10 -7.53
C ILE A 464 -8.53 44.97 -8.42
N GLY A 465 -9.24 43.83 -8.46
CA GLY A 465 -8.87 42.66 -9.24
C GLY A 465 -9.02 42.89 -10.76
N PRO A 466 -8.18 42.25 -11.59
CA PRO A 466 -8.34 42.31 -13.04
C PRO A 466 -9.73 41.86 -13.50
N GLN A 467 -10.39 42.66 -14.35
CA GLN A 467 -11.75 42.34 -14.83
C GLN A 467 -11.84 40.98 -15.56
N HIS A 468 -10.74 40.50 -16.14
CA HIS A 468 -10.67 39.18 -16.78
C HIS A 468 -10.73 38.00 -15.79
N LEU A 469 -10.59 38.24 -14.47
CA LEU A 469 -10.83 37.25 -13.41
C LEU A 469 -12.28 37.27 -12.91
N ARG A 470 -13.21 37.95 -13.61
CA ARG A 470 -14.65 37.76 -13.37
C ARG A 470 -15.19 36.76 -14.38
N THR A 471 -15.86 35.74 -13.88
CA THR A 471 -16.56 34.73 -14.68
C THR A 471 -17.86 34.42 -13.95
N GLU A 472 -18.95 34.23 -14.68
CA GLU A 472 -20.19 33.76 -14.08
C GLU A 472 -19.99 32.35 -13.52
N VAL A 473 -20.41 32.15 -12.28
CA VAL A 473 -20.26 30.89 -11.54
C VAL A 473 -21.63 30.31 -11.21
N ALA A 474 -21.71 28.98 -11.24
CA ALA A 474 -22.85 28.19 -10.78
C ALA A 474 -22.39 27.17 -9.72
N GLU A 475 -23.32 26.55 -9.02
CA GLU A 475 -23.00 25.36 -8.21
C GLU A 475 -22.47 24.25 -9.13
N ALA A 476 -21.41 23.58 -8.69
CA ALA A 476 -20.82 22.45 -9.40
C ALA A 476 -21.71 21.20 -9.30
N ASN A 477 -21.44 20.20 -10.16
CA ASN A 477 -22.02 18.87 -10.01
C ASN A 477 -21.72 18.36 -8.57
N SER A 478 -22.74 17.82 -7.91
CA SER A 478 -22.65 17.24 -6.56
C SER A 478 -21.52 16.22 -6.41
N ASP A 479 -21.20 15.47 -7.47
CA ASP A 479 -20.13 14.48 -7.45
C ASP A 479 -18.74 15.13 -7.40
N ILE A 480 -18.49 16.11 -8.28
CA ILE A 480 -17.25 16.89 -8.28
C ILE A 480 -17.09 17.64 -6.95
N ARG A 481 -18.17 18.23 -6.44
CA ARG A 481 -18.18 18.95 -5.16
C ARG A 481 -17.87 18.02 -3.99
N ARG A 482 -18.51 16.83 -3.93
CA ARG A 482 -18.21 15.77 -2.94
C ARG A 482 -16.73 15.40 -2.98
N VAL A 483 -16.20 15.06 -4.15
CA VAL A 483 -14.84 14.57 -4.30
C VAL A 483 -13.78 15.62 -3.92
N ALA A 484 -13.99 16.89 -4.29
CA ALA A 484 -13.10 17.99 -3.88
C ALA A 484 -13.12 18.24 -2.35
N VAL A 485 -14.30 18.13 -1.73
CA VAL A 485 -14.44 18.26 -0.27
C VAL A 485 -13.79 17.07 0.44
N LEU A 486 -14.03 15.84 0.00
CA LEU A 486 -13.41 14.63 0.58
C LEU A 486 -11.89 14.63 0.45
N THR A 487 -11.33 15.19 -0.64
CA THR A 487 -9.88 15.37 -0.78
C THR A 487 -9.34 16.60 -0.05
N ALA A 488 -10.19 17.47 0.52
CA ALA A 488 -9.83 18.76 1.12
C ALA A 488 -8.94 19.63 0.20
N GLY A 489 -9.16 19.55 -1.12
CA GLY A 489 -8.28 20.17 -2.12
C GLY A 489 -6.80 19.82 -1.95
N SER A 490 -6.46 18.60 -1.54
CA SER A 490 -5.07 18.15 -1.35
C SER A 490 -4.38 17.75 -2.66
N THR A 491 -5.16 17.31 -3.66
CA THR A 491 -4.67 16.94 -5.00
C THR A 491 -5.45 17.66 -6.10
N ALA A 492 -4.72 18.08 -7.14
CA ALA A 492 -5.26 18.79 -8.29
C ALA A 492 -5.78 17.83 -9.38
N GLN A 493 -5.40 16.56 -9.32
CA GLN A 493 -5.94 15.49 -10.15
C GLN A 493 -6.29 14.32 -9.23
N LEU A 494 -7.52 13.82 -9.32
CA LEU A 494 -7.93 12.63 -8.59
C LEU A 494 -8.53 11.60 -9.53
N LEU A 495 -8.06 10.37 -9.42
CA LEU A 495 -8.74 9.23 -10.01
C LEU A 495 -9.92 8.85 -9.12
N THR A 496 -11.11 8.72 -9.69
CA THR A 496 -12.32 8.24 -8.99
C THR A 496 -12.79 6.93 -9.60
N PHE A 497 -13.37 6.06 -8.78
CA PHE A 497 -13.98 4.81 -9.19
C PHE A 497 -15.49 4.85 -8.99
N SER A 498 -16.28 4.68 -10.04
CA SER A 498 -17.75 4.70 -9.95
C SER A 498 -18.33 3.29 -9.96
N ARG A 499 -18.73 2.80 -8.78
CA ARG A 499 -19.41 1.49 -8.65
C ARG A 499 -20.73 1.43 -9.42
N ALA A 500 -21.44 2.55 -9.57
CA ALA A 500 -22.66 2.61 -10.38
C ALA A 500 -22.36 2.35 -11.87
N VAL A 501 -21.32 2.97 -12.42
CA VAL A 501 -20.89 2.74 -13.81
C VAL A 501 -20.35 1.32 -13.98
N LEU A 502 -19.66 0.78 -12.97
CA LEU A 502 -19.20 -0.61 -12.97
C LEU A 502 -20.40 -1.58 -13.00
N THR A 503 -21.36 -1.45 -12.09
CA THR A 503 -22.52 -2.36 -11.98
C THR A 503 -23.47 -2.29 -13.18
N ASP A 504 -23.59 -1.13 -13.84
CA ASP A 504 -24.35 -0.96 -15.10
C ASP A 504 -23.65 -1.63 -16.31
N LYS A 505 -22.34 -1.86 -16.23
CA LYS A 505 -21.49 -2.34 -17.35
C LYS A 505 -20.77 -3.67 -17.10
N ILE A 506 -20.87 -4.26 -15.91
CA ILE A 506 -20.44 -5.64 -15.68
C ILE A 506 -21.37 -6.55 -16.49
N SER A 507 -20.83 -6.99 -17.63
CA SER A 507 -21.35 -8.09 -18.42
C SER A 507 -20.34 -9.23 -18.50
N TYR A 508 -19.51 -9.40 -17.46
CA TYR A 508 -18.66 -10.57 -17.33
C TYR A 508 -19.52 -11.81 -17.05
N PRO A 509 -19.21 -12.96 -17.67
CA PRO A 509 -20.02 -14.17 -17.52
C PRO A 509 -19.96 -14.80 -16.12
N ASP A 510 -19.00 -14.40 -15.30
CA ASP A 510 -18.78 -14.87 -13.92
C ASP A 510 -19.69 -14.20 -12.87
N ASN A 511 -20.34 -13.07 -13.19
CA ASN A 511 -21.00 -12.18 -12.22
C ASN A 511 -20.11 -11.75 -11.03
N GLY A 512 -18.79 -11.70 -11.22
CA GLY A 512 -17.81 -11.40 -10.17
C GLY A 512 -17.46 -12.59 -9.25
N ASP A 513 -17.76 -13.82 -9.66
CA ASP A 513 -17.34 -15.02 -8.94
C ASP A 513 -15.84 -15.31 -9.14
N VAL A 514 -15.05 -15.04 -8.11
CA VAL A 514 -13.60 -15.29 -8.07
C VAL A 514 -13.28 -16.79 -8.21
N ASP A 515 -14.22 -17.67 -7.84
CA ASP A 515 -14.05 -19.12 -7.90
C ASP A 515 -14.29 -19.66 -9.34
N ALA A 516 -14.86 -18.88 -10.26
CA ALA A 516 -15.24 -19.29 -11.62
C ALA A 516 -14.10 -19.26 -12.66
N ALA A 517 -12.88 -18.96 -12.22
CA ALA A 517 -12.03 -18.03 -12.96
C ALA A 517 -10.61 -18.60 -13.18
N TRP A 518 -9.83 -18.77 -12.11
CA TRP A 518 -8.62 -19.63 -12.07
C TRP A 518 -8.78 -20.69 -10.96
N ASP A 519 -8.11 -21.85 -11.08
CA ASP A 519 -8.28 -23.00 -10.17
C ASP A 519 -7.60 -22.80 -8.80
N PRO A 520 -8.33 -22.86 -7.67
CA PRO A 520 -7.82 -22.94 -6.30
C PRO A 520 -6.52 -23.73 -6.01
N ALA A 521 -6.16 -24.73 -6.82
CA ALA A 521 -4.86 -25.38 -6.71
C ALA A 521 -3.67 -24.49 -7.17
N GLU A 522 -3.80 -23.75 -8.27
CA GLU A 522 -2.65 -23.25 -9.05
C GLU A 522 -1.84 -22.12 -8.37
N LEU A 523 -2.46 -21.13 -7.70
CA LEU A 523 -1.70 -20.14 -6.91
C LEU A 523 -1.19 -20.69 -5.56
N SER A 524 -1.75 -21.80 -5.06
CA SER A 524 -1.21 -22.42 -3.84
C SER A 524 0.14 -23.12 -4.11
N GLU A 525 0.36 -23.57 -5.35
CA GLU A 525 1.60 -24.19 -5.79
C GLU A 525 2.66 -23.12 -6.12
N MET A 526 3.37 -22.62 -5.10
CA MET A 526 4.43 -21.61 -5.27
C MET A 526 5.49 -21.97 -6.33
N GLN A 527 5.76 -23.27 -6.54
CA GLN A 527 6.68 -23.74 -7.59
C GLN A 527 6.12 -23.53 -9.00
N HIS A 528 4.83 -23.78 -9.20
CA HIS A 528 4.12 -23.50 -10.45
C HIS A 528 4.14 -21.98 -10.74
N LEU A 529 3.90 -21.15 -9.72
CA LEU A 529 3.99 -19.69 -9.87
C LEU A 529 5.40 -19.21 -10.20
N ALA A 530 6.42 -19.73 -9.52
CA ALA A 530 7.80 -19.42 -9.87
C ALA A 530 8.14 -19.86 -11.31
N GLU A 531 7.63 -21.01 -11.76
CA GLU A 531 7.78 -21.44 -13.15
C GLU A 531 7.07 -20.47 -14.10
N MET A 532 5.82 -20.07 -13.84
CA MET A 532 5.08 -19.09 -14.63
C MET A 532 5.80 -17.75 -14.73
N CYS A 533 6.29 -17.19 -13.61
CA CYS A 533 7.09 -15.97 -13.60
C CYS A 533 8.41 -16.11 -14.38
N SER A 534 8.95 -17.33 -14.54
CA SER A 534 10.15 -17.61 -15.31
C SER A 534 9.93 -17.87 -16.80
N ARG A 535 8.68 -18.07 -17.25
CA ARG A 535 8.37 -18.35 -18.66
C ARG A 535 8.58 -17.08 -19.51
N ASN A 536 9.16 -17.29 -20.69
CA ASN A 536 9.97 -16.32 -21.46
C ASN A 536 9.33 -14.97 -21.87
N ASP A 537 8.03 -14.76 -21.65
CA ASP A 537 7.33 -13.53 -22.03
C ASP A 537 7.03 -12.60 -20.83
N MET A 538 7.25 -13.04 -19.58
CA MET A 538 7.08 -12.18 -18.39
C MET A 538 8.39 -11.52 -17.96
N LYS A 539 8.45 -10.18 -17.90
CA LYS A 539 9.60 -9.42 -17.37
C LYS A 539 9.78 -9.54 -15.83
N LEU A 540 9.07 -10.48 -15.19
CA LEU A 540 9.06 -10.75 -13.73
C LEU A 540 10.06 -11.83 -13.30
N ALA A 541 10.84 -12.40 -14.23
CA ALA A 541 11.92 -13.31 -13.86
C ALA A 541 13.11 -12.53 -13.25
N VAL A 542 13.78 -13.11 -12.23
CA VAL A 542 14.91 -12.43 -11.57
C VAL A 542 16.20 -12.67 -12.35
N HIS A 543 16.81 -11.61 -12.87
CA HIS A 543 18.07 -11.70 -13.59
C HIS A 543 19.27 -11.70 -12.64
N LYS A 544 20.30 -12.50 -12.97
CA LYS A 544 21.61 -12.39 -12.30
C LYS A 544 22.23 -11.02 -12.58
N PRO A 545 23.02 -10.46 -11.65
CA PRO A 545 23.79 -9.23 -11.91
C PRO A 545 24.61 -9.28 -13.22
N SER A 546 25.28 -10.40 -13.53
CA SER A 546 26.03 -10.57 -14.78
C SER A 546 25.17 -10.56 -16.07
N GLN A 547 23.86 -10.74 -15.97
CA GLN A 547 22.94 -10.74 -17.11
C GLN A 547 22.38 -9.34 -17.44
N LEU A 548 22.51 -8.37 -16.51
CA LEU A 548 21.91 -7.04 -16.65
C LEU A 548 22.39 -6.26 -17.87
N ALA A 549 23.63 -6.48 -18.32
CA ALA A 549 24.17 -5.85 -19.53
C ALA A 549 23.41 -6.23 -20.82
N GLY A 550 22.64 -7.33 -20.82
CA GLY A 550 21.76 -7.74 -21.92
C GLY A 550 20.28 -7.77 -21.57
N ALA A 551 19.89 -7.34 -20.37
CA ALA A 551 18.50 -7.31 -19.93
C ALA A 551 17.81 -5.99 -20.32
N VAL A 552 16.51 -6.07 -20.63
CA VAL A 552 15.69 -4.87 -20.91
C VAL A 552 15.20 -4.30 -19.59
N ALA A 553 15.58 -3.05 -19.30
CA ALA A 553 15.08 -2.35 -18.12
C ALA A 553 13.63 -1.86 -18.31
N PRO A 554 12.81 -1.81 -17.24
CA PRO A 554 13.11 -2.30 -15.89
C PRO A 554 12.89 -3.81 -15.75
N CYS A 555 13.77 -4.48 -15.01
CA CYS A 555 13.65 -5.91 -14.69
C CYS A 555 14.19 -6.22 -13.28
N LEU A 556 13.79 -7.36 -12.72
CA LEU A 556 14.17 -7.77 -11.35
C LEU A 556 15.61 -8.29 -11.29
N THR A 557 16.30 -8.02 -10.18
CA THR A 557 17.67 -8.45 -9.89
C THR A 557 17.94 -8.42 -8.39
N PHE A 558 19.12 -8.83 -7.95
CA PHE A 558 19.56 -8.74 -6.55
C PHE A 558 20.44 -7.53 -6.27
N ASP A 559 20.31 -7.00 -5.06
CA ASP A 559 21.23 -6.04 -4.46
C ASP A 559 22.39 -6.74 -3.69
N ARG A 560 23.31 -5.97 -3.09
CA ARG A 560 24.47 -6.48 -2.33
C ARG A 560 24.14 -7.34 -1.09
N LYS A 561 22.90 -7.29 -0.56
CA LYS A 561 22.40 -8.13 0.53
C LYS A 561 21.64 -9.37 0.03
N ALA A 562 21.50 -9.54 -1.29
CA ALA A 562 20.53 -10.44 -1.92
C ALA A 562 19.06 -10.07 -1.63
N ASP A 563 18.79 -8.80 -1.30
CA ASP A 563 17.43 -8.25 -1.34
C ASP A 563 17.01 -8.01 -2.81
N LEU A 564 15.72 -8.17 -3.12
CA LEU A 564 15.23 -7.94 -4.48
C LEU A 564 15.25 -6.45 -4.83
N ALA A 565 15.88 -6.13 -5.95
CA ALA A 565 16.06 -4.80 -6.51
C ALA A 565 15.58 -4.77 -7.96
N VAL A 566 15.53 -3.59 -8.55
CA VAL A 566 15.12 -3.41 -9.95
C VAL A 566 16.23 -2.75 -10.75
N TYR A 567 16.70 -3.40 -11.81
CA TYR A 567 17.62 -2.79 -12.77
C TYR A 567 16.91 -1.65 -13.51
N THR A 568 17.53 -0.48 -13.57
CA THR A 568 16.96 0.72 -14.18
C THR A 568 17.63 1.10 -15.50
N GLY A 569 18.55 0.27 -15.99
CA GLY A 569 19.36 0.53 -17.18
C GLY A 569 20.81 0.89 -16.87
N GLN A 570 21.53 1.34 -17.90
CA GLN A 570 22.89 1.84 -17.76
C GLN A 570 22.90 3.36 -17.60
N GLU A 571 23.80 3.87 -16.76
CA GLU A 571 24.04 5.30 -16.62
C GLU A 571 24.63 5.87 -17.91
N ALA A 572 23.97 6.92 -18.43
CA ALA A 572 24.46 7.64 -19.59
C ALA A 572 25.88 8.20 -19.32
N CYS A 573 26.80 7.89 -20.23
CA CYS A 573 28.18 8.39 -20.22
C CYS A 573 29.04 8.01 -18.98
N SER A 574 28.78 6.87 -18.32
CA SER A 574 29.73 6.33 -17.34
C SER A 574 31.13 6.14 -17.96
N ALA A 575 32.16 6.74 -17.35
CA ALA A 575 33.55 6.57 -17.75
C ALA A 575 34.08 5.14 -17.50
N ASP A 576 33.40 4.36 -16.67
CA ASP A 576 33.71 2.97 -16.37
C ASP A 576 32.54 2.07 -16.80
N PRO A 577 32.65 1.33 -17.93
CA PRO A 577 31.57 0.46 -18.39
C PRO A 577 31.31 -0.72 -17.44
N SER A 578 32.23 -1.06 -16.52
CA SER A 578 32.01 -2.11 -15.51
C SER A 578 31.11 -1.65 -14.35
N LYS A 579 30.99 -0.34 -14.13
CA LYS A 579 30.16 0.27 -13.07
C LYS A 579 28.94 1.04 -13.60
N ALA A 580 28.63 0.87 -14.89
CA ALA A 580 27.56 1.60 -15.55
C ALA A 580 26.15 1.13 -15.16
N SER A 581 25.98 -0.01 -14.49
CA SER A 581 24.65 -0.53 -14.17
C SER A 581 24.02 0.21 -12.97
N LEU A 582 22.82 0.74 -13.16
CA LEU A 582 22.00 1.35 -12.11
C LEU A 582 20.94 0.35 -11.63
N ILE A 583 20.82 0.18 -10.31
CA ILE A 583 19.71 -0.52 -9.68
C ILE A 583 18.97 0.40 -8.71
N PHE A 584 17.66 0.29 -8.69
CA PHE A 584 16.79 0.81 -7.66
C PHE A 584 16.60 -0.23 -6.56
N ARG A 585 16.89 0.14 -5.31
CA ARG A 585 16.71 -0.71 -4.13
C ARG A 585 15.62 -0.09 -3.25
N PRO A 586 14.47 -0.75 -3.02
CA PRO A 586 13.39 -0.19 -2.20
C PRO A 586 13.85 0.34 -0.83
N LEU A 587 14.73 -0.39 -0.15
CA LEU A 587 15.25 -0.04 1.18
C LEU A 587 16.22 1.17 1.18
N SER A 588 16.92 1.42 0.07
CA SER A 588 18.11 2.31 0.07
C SER A 588 18.31 3.17 -1.18
N GLY A 589 17.28 3.28 -2.03
CA GLY A 589 17.27 4.10 -3.23
C GLY A 589 18.15 3.59 -4.37
N ILE A 590 18.34 4.45 -5.36
CA ILE A 590 19.15 4.18 -6.56
C ILE A 590 20.62 4.03 -6.16
N ALA A 591 21.31 3.04 -6.74
CA ALA A 591 22.73 2.82 -6.60
C ALA A 591 23.38 2.37 -7.91
N ARG A 592 24.58 2.88 -8.17
CA ARG A 592 25.52 2.30 -9.15
C ARG A 592 26.09 1.01 -8.59
N ILE A 593 26.19 -0.02 -9.43
CA ILE A 593 26.72 -1.33 -9.02
C ILE A 593 27.77 -1.86 -9.99
N ASP A 594 28.73 -2.57 -9.41
CA ASP A 594 29.60 -3.50 -10.12
C ASP A 594 28.93 -4.87 -10.06
N THR A 595 28.52 -5.39 -11.23
CA THR A 595 27.74 -6.62 -11.32
C THR A 595 28.54 -7.85 -10.91
N ALA A 596 29.86 -7.86 -11.14
CA ALA A 596 30.72 -8.97 -10.76
C ALA A 596 30.92 -9.04 -9.24
N VAL A 597 31.08 -7.87 -8.60
CA VAL A 597 31.18 -7.79 -7.13
C VAL A 597 29.89 -8.24 -6.46
N ILE A 598 28.71 -7.81 -6.96
CA ILE A 598 27.43 -8.25 -6.37
C ILE A 598 27.23 -9.76 -6.57
N GLU A 599 27.48 -10.32 -7.75
CA GLU A 599 27.30 -11.78 -7.96
C GLU A 599 28.19 -12.61 -7.04
N GLN A 600 29.43 -12.17 -6.76
CA GLN A 600 30.31 -12.82 -5.80
C GLN A 600 29.76 -12.75 -4.36
N LEU A 601 29.19 -11.62 -3.94
CA LEU A 601 28.65 -11.42 -2.59
C LEU A 601 27.37 -12.24 -2.36
N ILE A 602 26.42 -12.20 -3.30
CA ILE A 602 25.12 -12.87 -3.13
C ILE A 602 25.20 -14.39 -3.28
N SER A 603 26.26 -14.93 -3.90
CA SER A 603 26.36 -16.39 -4.17
C SER A 603 26.27 -17.26 -2.91
N THR A 604 26.74 -16.77 -1.76
CA THR A 604 26.61 -17.47 -0.48
C THR A 604 25.21 -17.31 0.12
N ILE A 605 24.63 -16.10 0.01
CA ILE A 605 23.31 -15.76 0.57
C ILE A 605 22.19 -16.50 -0.18
N LEU A 606 22.25 -16.55 -1.51
CA LEU A 606 21.27 -17.30 -2.32
C LEU A 606 21.30 -18.80 -2.01
N LYS A 607 22.47 -19.40 -1.77
CA LYS A 607 22.56 -20.81 -1.33
C LYS A 607 21.93 -21.05 0.04
N GLN A 608 21.99 -20.05 0.93
CA GLN A 608 21.28 -20.10 2.21
C GLN A 608 19.77 -20.00 1.98
N HIS A 609 19.29 -19.07 1.15
CA HIS A 609 17.87 -18.98 0.78
C HIS A 609 17.35 -20.28 0.14
N GLU A 610 18.15 -20.92 -0.73
CA GLU A 610 17.85 -22.22 -1.35
C GLU A 610 17.76 -23.33 -0.30
N ALA A 611 18.71 -23.40 0.65
CA ALA A 611 18.72 -24.38 1.73
C ALA A 611 17.54 -24.20 2.70
N ASP A 612 17.14 -22.96 2.96
CA ASP A 612 16.03 -22.58 3.84
C ASP A 612 14.66 -22.66 3.12
N GLY A 613 14.64 -22.99 1.82
CA GLY A 613 13.41 -23.07 1.02
C GLY A 613 12.76 -21.72 0.68
N THR A 614 13.42 -20.60 1.01
CA THR A 614 12.90 -19.24 0.77
C THR A 614 13.27 -18.68 -0.61
N ALA A 615 14.03 -19.42 -1.42
CA ALA A 615 14.47 -19.00 -2.76
C ALA A 615 13.47 -19.32 -3.89
N ILE A 616 12.22 -19.72 -3.60
CA ILE A 616 11.27 -20.17 -4.64
C ILE A 616 11.06 -19.10 -5.73
N PHE A 617 10.87 -17.84 -5.33
CA PHE A 617 10.75 -16.70 -6.25
C PHE A 617 12.09 -15.99 -6.57
N ASP A 618 13.20 -16.45 -5.99
CA ASP A 618 14.56 -16.01 -6.34
C ASP A 618 15.06 -16.73 -7.64
N ALA A 619 14.22 -17.57 -8.25
CA ALA A 619 14.52 -18.39 -9.41
C ALA A 619 15.07 -17.54 -10.59
N LEU A 620 16.28 -17.89 -11.01
CA LEU A 620 17.06 -17.07 -11.92
C LEU A 620 16.59 -17.20 -13.38
N GLY A 621 15.94 -16.15 -13.88
CA GLY A 621 15.54 -15.94 -15.27
C GLY A 621 16.72 -15.77 -16.23
N GLY A 622 17.52 -16.82 -16.37
CA GLY A 622 18.68 -16.84 -17.24
C GLY A 622 18.37 -17.36 -18.64
N ALA A 623 19.09 -16.83 -19.64
CA ALA A 623 19.02 -17.24 -21.05
C ALA A 623 19.31 -18.74 -21.35
N ALA A 624 19.56 -19.55 -20.32
CA ALA A 624 19.59 -21.01 -20.39
C ALA A 624 18.17 -21.64 -20.37
N VAL A 625 17.16 -20.92 -19.85
CA VAL A 625 15.73 -21.22 -20.06
C VAL A 625 15.39 -20.82 -21.49
N ARG A 626 15.82 -21.67 -22.42
CA ARG A 626 15.78 -21.54 -23.88
C ARG A 626 14.70 -20.57 -24.38
N ARG A 627 15.09 -19.61 -25.24
CA ARG A 627 14.21 -19.18 -26.34
C ARG A 627 13.63 -20.45 -26.95
N LEU A 628 12.32 -20.66 -26.83
CA LEU A 628 11.67 -21.85 -27.38
C LEU A 628 11.71 -21.75 -28.91
N GLN A 629 12.77 -22.29 -29.51
CA GLN A 629 12.62 -22.96 -30.80
C GLN A 629 11.48 -23.96 -30.64
N THR A 630 10.64 -24.07 -31.67
CA THR A 630 9.60 -25.09 -31.80
C THR A 630 10.14 -26.44 -31.30
N PRO A 631 9.46 -27.10 -30.34
CA PRO A 631 10.03 -28.26 -29.68
C PRO A 631 10.28 -29.38 -30.69
N ASP A 632 11.49 -29.94 -30.67
CA ASP A 632 11.89 -31.06 -31.55
C ASP A 632 11.11 -32.36 -31.24
N GLU A 633 10.49 -32.45 -30.05
CA GLU A 633 9.72 -33.61 -29.59
C GLU A 633 8.38 -33.18 -28.97
N LEU A 634 7.32 -33.94 -29.27
CA LEU A 634 5.95 -33.68 -28.83
C LEU A 634 5.48 -34.82 -27.92
N LEU A 635 5.38 -34.54 -26.62
CA LEU A 635 4.90 -35.50 -25.61
C LEU A 635 3.36 -35.52 -25.58
N MET A 636 2.78 -36.61 -26.07
CA MET A 636 1.34 -36.83 -26.10
C MET A 636 0.91 -37.70 -24.91
N PHE A 637 0.19 -37.11 -23.95
CA PHE A 637 -0.45 -37.86 -22.88
C PHE A 637 -1.77 -38.45 -23.37
N VAL A 638 -1.91 -39.78 -23.26
CA VAL A 638 -3.15 -40.51 -23.57
C VAL A 638 -3.76 -40.96 -22.26
N VAL A 639 -4.83 -40.30 -21.84
CA VAL A 639 -5.57 -40.64 -20.61
C VAL A 639 -6.59 -41.73 -20.92
N ASP A 640 -6.44 -42.89 -20.27
CA ASP A 640 -7.45 -43.95 -20.34
C ASP A 640 -8.64 -43.60 -19.43
N THR A 641 -9.85 -43.69 -19.97
CA THR A 641 -11.12 -43.44 -19.27
C THR A 641 -11.88 -44.73 -18.95
N SER A 642 -11.19 -45.88 -19.04
CA SER A 642 -11.76 -47.19 -18.75
C SER A 642 -12.23 -47.36 -17.30
N ALA A 643 -13.22 -48.23 -17.10
CA ALA A 643 -13.93 -48.37 -15.83
C ALA A 643 -13.08 -48.91 -14.65
N SER A 644 -11.84 -49.35 -14.89
CA SER A 644 -10.87 -49.71 -13.85
C SER A 644 -10.35 -48.52 -13.04
N MET A 645 -10.58 -47.28 -13.50
CA MET A 645 -10.30 -46.04 -12.75
C MET A 645 -11.34 -45.72 -11.65
N ARG A 646 -12.25 -46.64 -11.33
CA ARG A 646 -13.32 -46.43 -10.31
C ARG A 646 -13.00 -46.96 -8.92
N ASP A 647 -11.91 -47.70 -8.77
CA ASP A 647 -11.41 -48.13 -7.46
C ASP A 647 -10.56 -47.00 -6.84
N ALA A 648 -10.58 -46.89 -5.51
CA ALA A 648 -9.81 -45.87 -4.79
C ALA A 648 -8.30 -46.04 -5.04
N THR A 649 -7.58 -44.93 -5.18
CA THR A 649 -6.15 -44.96 -5.50
C THR A 649 -5.33 -45.47 -4.32
N ASP A 650 -4.21 -46.13 -4.61
CA ASP A 650 -3.23 -46.64 -3.66
C ASP A 650 -2.28 -45.56 -3.10
N PHE A 651 -2.62 -44.29 -3.31
CA PHE A 651 -1.96 -43.12 -2.72
C PHE A 651 -2.67 -42.72 -1.42
N ASN A 652 -2.16 -43.20 -0.28
CA ASN A 652 -2.69 -42.89 1.06
C ASN A 652 -2.81 -41.37 1.34
N GLU A 653 -2.01 -40.54 0.67
CA GLU A 653 -2.00 -39.08 0.84
C GLU A 653 -3.30 -38.40 0.36
N VAL A 654 -4.15 -39.11 -0.39
CA VAL A 654 -5.48 -38.65 -0.84
C VAL A 654 -6.62 -39.17 0.06
N ASN A 655 -6.32 -40.02 1.05
CA ASN A 655 -7.33 -40.74 1.84
C ASN A 655 -7.34 -40.42 3.36
N ASP A 656 -6.37 -39.64 3.87
CA ASP A 656 -6.17 -39.39 5.31
C ASP A 656 -6.74 -38.03 5.80
N ASP A 657 -8.04 -37.78 5.55
CA ASP A 657 -8.79 -36.67 6.16
C ASP A 657 -9.43 -37.09 7.51
N ASP A 658 -8.62 -37.41 8.52
CA ASP A 658 -9.10 -37.53 9.91
C ASP A 658 -7.95 -37.57 10.95
N ILE A 659 -7.62 -36.44 11.59
CA ILE A 659 -6.76 -36.43 12.80
C ILE A 659 -7.40 -35.58 13.92
N LEU A 660 -8.07 -36.28 14.83
CA LEU A 660 -8.54 -35.77 16.11
C LEU A 660 -7.42 -35.15 16.95
N MET A 661 -7.74 -34.08 17.69
CA MET A 661 -6.81 -33.36 18.55
C MET A 661 -6.19 -34.26 19.63
N SER A 662 -4.92 -34.64 19.45
CA SER A 662 -4.09 -35.23 20.50
C SER A 662 -3.31 -34.14 21.24
N GLN A 663 -3.01 -34.39 22.53
CA GLN A 663 -2.29 -33.43 23.38
C GLN A 663 -0.86 -33.17 22.85
N PRO A 664 -0.30 -31.96 23.07
CA PRO A 664 1.02 -31.61 22.56
C PRO A 664 2.13 -32.45 23.22
N LEU A 665 2.65 -33.43 22.47
CA LEU A 665 3.81 -34.25 22.86
C LEU A 665 5.01 -33.36 23.21
N THR A 666 5.62 -33.62 24.38
CA THR A 666 6.83 -32.93 24.83
C THR A 666 8.09 -33.78 24.60
N ALA A 667 9.24 -33.11 24.42
CA ALA A 667 10.51 -33.81 24.20
C ALA A 667 10.92 -34.73 25.37
N THR A 668 10.52 -34.38 26.60
CA THR A 668 10.78 -35.18 27.81
C THR A 668 10.00 -36.49 27.79
N GLU A 669 8.73 -36.48 27.36
CA GLU A 669 7.93 -37.71 27.19
C GLU A 669 8.51 -38.62 26.09
N LEU A 670 9.05 -38.01 25.02
CA LEU A 670 9.66 -38.73 23.91
C LEU A 670 11.08 -39.25 24.22
N THR A 671 11.75 -38.76 25.28
CA THR A 671 13.14 -39.10 25.59
C THR A 671 13.21 -40.18 26.66
N GLU A 672 13.35 -41.43 26.23
CA GLU A 672 13.38 -42.59 27.12
C GLU A 672 14.55 -42.56 28.13
N PRO A 673 14.37 -43.10 29.36
CA PRO A 673 15.41 -43.15 30.41
C PRO A 673 16.75 -43.78 29.98
N ARG A 674 16.77 -44.62 28.93
CA ARG A 674 17.99 -45.21 28.37
C ARG A 674 18.94 -44.21 27.71
N TYR A 675 18.48 -43.00 27.36
CA TYR A 675 19.33 -41.97 26.73
C TYR A 675 20.14 -41.17 27.76
N TYR A 676 19.56 -40.90 28.94
CA TYR A 676 20.23 -40.25 30.08
C TYR A 676 21.49 -41.01 30.54
N ASN A 677 21.43 -42.34 30.53
CA ASN A 677 22.58 -43.20 30.87
C ASN A 677 23.62 -43.37 29.74
N LYS A 678 23.39 -42.80 28.55
CA LYS A 678 24.30 -42.93 27.39
C LYS A 678 25.18 -41.71 27.17
N ALA A 679 24.69 -40.51 27.51
CA ALA A 679 25.45 -39.28 27.29
C ALA A 679 26.57 -39.15 28.33
N THR A 680 27.83 -39.24 27.90
CA THR A 680 28.97 -38.90 28.76
C THR A 680 29.27 -37.39 28.69
N PHE A 681 29.86 -36.83 29.75
CA PHE A 681 30.17 -35.39 29.80
C PHE A 681 31.16 -34.96 28.69
N GLU A 682 32.17 -35.78 28.37
CA GLU A 682 33.12 -35.46 27.29
C GLU A 682 32.47 -35.47 25.91
N GLU A 683 31.54 -36.39 25.64
CA GLU A 683 30.74 -36.35 24.41
C GLU A 683 29.87 -35.09 24.33
N MET A 684 29.32 -34.62 25.47
CA MET A 684 28.53 -33.40 25.49
C MET A 684 29.38 -32.15 25.23
N LYS A 685 30.63 -32.09 25.73
CA LYS A 685 31.58 -31.02 25.35
C LYS A 685 31.88 -31.06 23.86
N GLU A 686 32.06 -32.24 23.28
CA GLU A 686 32.36 -32.38 21.85
C GLU A 686 31.16 -31.97 20.98
N LEU A 687 29.94 -32.41 21.34
CA LEU A 687 28.70 -32.01 20.64
C LEU A 687 28.43 -30.51 20.79
N LEU A 688 28.59 -29.94 22.00
CA LEU A 688 28.40 -28.52 22.24
C LEU A 688 29.43 -27.67 21.47
N CYS A 689 30.71 -28.04 21.50
CA CYS A 689 31.75 -27.35 20.70
C CYS A 689 31.53 -27.45 19.17
N LYS A 690 30.79 -28.46 18.71
CA LYS A 690 30.44 -28.67 17.29
C LYS A 690 29.10 -28.02 16.91
N HIS A 691 28.35 -27.50 17.87
CA HIS A 691 27.11 -26.78 17.61
C HIS A 691 27.42 -25.46 16.90
N GLU A 692 26.66 -25.12 15.86
CA GLU A 692 26.95 -23.95 15.02
C GLU A 692 26.96 -22.64 15.81
N SER A 693 26.01 -22.46 16.74
CA SER A 693 25.89 -21.30 17.62
C SER A 693 26.83 -21.31 18.83
N PHE A 694 27.76 -22.28 18.95
CA PHE A 694 28.68 -22.34 20.09
C PHE A 694 29.56 -21.10 20.29
N PRO A 695 30.11 -20.46 19.24
CA PRO A 695 30.83 -19.20 19.39
C PRO A 695 29.96 -18.11 20.01
N ASP A 696 28.70 -18.00 19.58
CA ASP A 696 27.75 -16.99 20.07
C ASP A 696 27.35 -17.28 21.52
N MET A 697 27.04 -18.53 21.85
CA MET A 697 26.77 -18.96 23.24
C MET A 697 27.90 -18.60 24.20
N ALA A 698 29.15 -18.78 23.78
CA ALA A 698 30.31 -18.47 24.61
C ALA A 698 30.63 -16.96 24.62
N ALA A 699 30.35 -16.23 23.54
CA ALA A 699 30.49 -14.78 23.49
C ALA A 699 29.48 -14.06 24.40
N ILE A 700 28.21 -14.46 24.39
CA ILE A 700 27.17 -13.88 25.27
C ILE A 700 27.54 -14.06 26.76
N VAL A 701 28.14 -15.19 27.13
CA VAL A 701 28.63 -15.42 28.50
C VAL A 701 29.88 -14.59 28.81
N ALA A 702 30.74 -14.32 27.82
CA ALA A 702 31.94 -13.49 27.98
C ALA A 702 31.64 -11.98 28.06
N GLU A 703 30.57 -11.50 27.43
CA GLU A 703 30.15 -10.08 27.50
C GLU A 703 29.61 -9.65 28.87
N VAL A 704 29.33 -10.60 29.78
CA VAL A 704 28.93 -10.32 31.17
C VAL A 704 30.16 -9.90 31.98
N ASP A 705 30.41 -8.59 32.09
CA ASP A 705 31.62 -8.02 32.71
C ASP A 705 31.86 -8.58 34.14
N PRO A 706 32.94 -9.37 34.35
CA PRO A 706 33.24 -9.99 35.64
C PRO A 706 33.75 -9.00 36.71
N TYR A 707 33.96 -7.73 36.36
CA TYR A 707 34.30 -6.66 37.31
C TYR A 707 33.09 -5.85 37.77
N GLU A 708 31.96 -5.90 37.03
CA GLU A 708 30.73 -5.16 37.38
C GLU A 708 29.66 -6.06 38.03
N TYR A 709 29.66 -7.38 37.75
CA TYR A 709 28.64 -8.32 38.23
C TYR A 709 29.19 -9.47 39.09
N ASP A 710 28.32 -10.05 39.93
CA ASP A 710 28.63 -11.25 40.72
C ASP A 710 28.79 -12.48 39.80
N GLN A 711 29.65 -13.42 40.19
CA GLN A 711 29.91 -14.67 39.44
C GLN A 711 28.63 -15.52 39.26
N GLU A 712 27.65 -15.32 40.14
CA GLU A 712 26.31 -15.91 40.05
C GLU A 712 25.53 -15.45 38.80
N VAL A 713 25.78 -14.23 38.28
CA VAL A 713 25.13 -13.69 37.08
C VAL A 713 25.61 -14.41 35.83
N SER A 714 26.92 -14.48 35.58
CA SER A 714 27.47 -15.21 34.42
C SER A 714 27.07 -16.68 34.43
N ARG A 715 27.01 -17.30 35.62
CA ARG A 715 26.51 -18.69 35.80
C ARG A 715 25.03 -18.81 35.42
N THR A 716 24.21 -17.83 35.79
CA THR A 716 22.78 -17.80 35.44
C THR A 716 22.61 -17.64 33.93
N THR A 717 23.28 -16.67 33.30
CA THR A 717 23.27 -16.49 31.83
C THR A 717 23.71 -17.75 31.09
N ALA A 718 24.78 -18.41 31.53
CA ALA A 718 25.24 -19.66 30.94
C ALA A 718 24.19 -20.80 31.10
N SER A 719 23.50 -20.88 32.23
CA SER A 719 22.41 -21.83 32.44
C SER A 719 21.18 -21.52 31.57
N GLU A 720 20.81 -20.25 31.41
CA GLU A 720 19.71 -19.82 30.54
C GLU A 720 19.98 -20.17 29.06
N ILE A 721 21.22 -19.99 28.59
CA ILE A 721 21.64 -20.38 27.24
C ILE A 721 21.55 -21.89 27.01
N ILE A 722 21.99 -22.71 27.98
CA ILE A 722 21.84 -24.17 27.91
C ILE A 722 20.36 -24.58 27.96
N ASN A 723 19.52 -23.85 28.69
CA ASN A 723 18.07 -24.04 28.72
C ASN A 723 17.40 -23.69 27.39
N LEU A 724 17.83 -22.62 26.72
CA LEU A 724 17.37 -22.24 25.39
C LEU A 724 17.74 -23.31 24.35
N LEU A 725 19.00 -23.79 24.36
CA LEU A 725 19.45 -24.90 23.51
C LEU A 725 18.67 -26.20 23.77
N ARG A 726 18.34 -26.48 25.05
CA ARG A 726 17.49 -27.61 25.42
C ARG A 726 16.07 -27.47 24.85
N ALA A 727 15.51 -26.27 24.84
CA ALA A 727 14.18 -26.01 24.27
C ALA A 727 14.16 -26.19 22.73
N THR A 728 15.15 -25.67 22.01
CA THR A 728 15.23 -25.81 20.54
C THR A 728 15.43 -27.27 20.12
N LEU A 729 16.35 -28.00 20.77
CA LEU A 729 16.50 -29.45 20.58
C LEU A 729 15.20 -30.21 20.91
N GLY A 730 14.46 -29.76 21.92
CA GLY A 730 13.18 -30.35 22.28
C GLY A 730 12.14 -30.24 21.17
N HIS A 731 11.98 -29.05 20.58
CA HIS A 731 11.11 -28.85 19.42
C HIS A 731 11.53 -29.70 18.22
N GLU A 732 12.84 -29.83 17.96
CA GLU A 732 13.30 -30.69 16.87
C GLU A 732 13.03 -32.18 17.12
N ILE A 733 13.21 -32.68 18.35
CA ILE A 733 12.89 -34.07 18.72
C ILE A 733 11.41 -34.36 18.46
N VAL A 734 10.49 -33.45 18.84
CA VAL A 734 9.04 -33.62 18.59
C VAL A 734 8.74 -33.66 17.10
N ARG A 735 9.31 -32.73 16.30
CA ARG A 735 9.16 -32.71 14.84
C ARG A 735 9.67 -34.02 14.20
N LYS A 736 10.93 -34.38 14.47
CA LYS A 736 11.57 -35.58 13.91
C LYS A 736 10.95 -36.89 14.38
N HIS A 737 10.29 -36.90 15.55
CA HIS A 737 9.53 -38.07 15.99
C HIS A 737 8.24 -38.25 15.19
N LYS A 738 7.46 -37.18 14.96
CA LYS A 738 6.28 -37.23 14.08
C LYS A 738 6.64 -37.67 12.65
N ASP A 739 7.75 -37.14 12.12
CA ASP A 739 8.30 -37.58 10.83
C ASP A 739 8.65 -39.08 10.84
N TYR A 740 9.27 -39.57 11.93
CA TYR A 740 9.64 -40.98 12.08
C TYR A 740 8.41 -41.89 12.17
N GLU A 741 7.36 -41.52 12.89
CA GLU A 741 6.11 -42.30 12.98
C GLU A 741 5.40 -42.38 11.62
N LYS A 742 5.24 -41.26 10.91
CA LYS A 742 4.70 -41.27 9.52
C LYS A 742 5.52 -42.17 8.60
N ASN A 743 6.85 -42.12 8.69
CA ASN A 743 7.74 -42.98 7.89
C ASN A 743 7.71 -44.45 8.34
N GLN A 744 7.45 -44.73 9.62
CA GLN A 744 7.32 -46.08 10.14
C GLN A 744 6.12 -46.81 9.54
N GLU A 745 4.97 -46.13 9.41
CA GLU A 745 3.79 -46.74 8.80
C GLU A 745 4.03 -47.02 7.30
N ARG A 746 4.60 -46.04 6.57
CA ARG A 746 4.99 -46.20 5.16
C ARG A 746 5.97 -47.38 4.95
N ALA A 747 6.90 -47.59 5.86
CA ALA A 747 7.91 -48.66 5.77
C ALA A 747 7.38 -50.07 6.12
N ARG A 748 6.21 -50.20 6.74
CA ARG A 748 5.53 -51.50 6.89
C ARG A 748 5.08 -52.04 5.54
N ILE A 749 4.68 -51.15 4.63
CA ILE A 749 4.18 -51.46 3.29
C ILE A 749 5.35 -51.61 2.30
N ILE A 750 6.31 -50.67 2.29
CA ILE A 750 7.34 -50.60 1.23
C ILE A 750 8.75 -50.88 1.78
N ARG A 751 9.37 -51.96 1.27
CA ARG A 751 10.67 -52.50 1.74
C ARG A 751 11.85 -51.53 1.58
N TYR A 752 11.78 -50.58 0.64
CA TYR A 752 12.85 -49.61 0.34
C TYR A 752 13.09 -48.61 1.49
N TYR A 753 12.03 -48.18 2.19
CA TYR A 753 12.12 -47.18 3.25
C TYR A 753 12.92 -47.63 4.50
N ARG A 754 13.27 -48.91 4.62
CA ARG A 754 14.00 -49.45 5.77
C ARG A 754 15.37 -48.79 5.99
N HIS A 755 16.08 -48.40 4.93
CA HIS A 755 17.37 -47.70 5.07
C HIS A 755 17.17 -46.25 5.54
N SER A 756 16.23 -45.52 4.93
CA SER A 756 15.87 -44.16 5.32
C SER A 756 15.38 -44.10 6.78
N MET A 757 14.56 -45.07 7.20
CA MET A 757 14.14 -45.24 8.59
C MET A 757 15.31 -45.43 9.55
N GLN A 758 16.30 -46.28 9.23
CA GLN A 758 17.47 -46.49 10.09
C GLN A 758 18.31 -45.21 10.24
N GLU A 759 18.40 -44.39 9.18
CA GLU A 759 19.08 -43.11 9.25
C GLU A 759 18.29 -42.07 10.07
N ALA A 760 16.97 -42.01 9.89
CA ALA A 760 16.07 -41.16 10.68
C ALA A 760 16.08 -41.55 12.17
N GLU A 761 16.05 -42.85 12.48
CA GLU A 761 16.17 -43.37 13.85
C GLU A 761 17.51 -42.99 14.47
N LYS A 762 18.61 -43.13 13.72
CA LYS A 762 19.94 -42.75 14.18
C LYS A 762 20.05 -41.25 14.46
N LYS A 763 19.48 -40.40 13.61
CA LYS A 763 19.43 -38.94 13.80
C LYS A 763 18.57 -38.57 15.01
N LEU A 764 17.37 -39.13 15.13
CA LEU A 764 16.49 -38.92 16.29
C LEU A 764 17.11 -39.41 17.60
N ALA A 765 17.82 -40.55 17.57
CA ALA A 765 18.56 -41.06 18.72
C ALA A 765 19.73 -40.15 19.11
N ALA A 766 20.45 -39.56 18.16
CA ALA A 766 21.52 -38.60 18.45
C ALA A 766 20.97 -37.33 19.11
N LEU A 767 19.87 -36.76 18.62
CA LEU A 767 19.19 -35.62 19.24
C LEU A 767 18.72 -35.94 20.67
N LYS A 768 18.10 -37.12 20.88
CA LYS A 768 17.68 -37.58 22.23
C LYS A 768 18.86 -37.78 23.19
N ILE A 769 20.02 -38.25 22.71
CA ILE A 769 21.25 -38.34 23.52
C ILE A 769 21.73 -36.94 23.89
N PHE A 770 21.75 -35.98 22.96
CA PHE A 770 22.23 -34.63 23.23
C PHE A 770 21.32 -33.90 24.23
N TYR A 771 20.00 -33.91 24.00
CA TYR A 771 19.00 -33.35 24.92
C TYR A 771 19.08 -33.97 26.33
N ALA A 772 19.14 -35.30 26.43
CA ALA A 772 19.28 -35.98 27.71
C ALA A 772 20.61 -35.67 28.40
N GLY A 773 21.69 -35.49 27.64
CA GLY A 773 23.01 -35.13 28.16
C GLY A 773 23.10 -33.70 28.67
N LEU A 774 22.49 -32.73 27.96
CA LEU A 774 22.34 -31.35 28.47
C LEU A 774 21.59 -31.30 29.80
N GLN A 775 20.56 -32.15 29.97
CA GLN A 775 19.81 -32.26 31.23
C GLN A 775 20.56 -33.04 32.32
N THR A 776 21.34 -34.07 31.96
CA THR A 776 22.07 -34.90 32.95
C THR A 776 23.29 -34.19 33.51
N HIS A 777 23.98 -33.41 32.67
CA HIS A 777 25.23 -32.73 33.02
C HIS A 777 25.08 -31.21 33.08
N GLU A 778 23.86 -30.69 33.35
CA GLU A 778 23.51 -29.27 33.25
C GLU A 778 24.51 -28.35 33.99
N GLU A 779 24.82 -28.66 35.26
CA GLU A 779 25.83 -27.93 36.04
C GLU A 779 27.22 -27.98 35.40
N ALA A 780 27.71 -29.17 35.05
CA ALA A 780 29.06 -29.35 34.51
C ALA A 780 29.24 -28.73 33.11
N ILE A 781 28.15 -28.66 32.33
CA ILE A 781 28.13 -28.01 31.01
C ILE A 781 28.07 -26.48 31.16
N THR A 782 27.36 -25.97 32.18
CA THR A 782 27.37 -24.54 32.54
C THR A 782 28.78 -24.09 32.93
N GLU A 783 29.47 -24.86 33.80
CA GLU A 783 30.89 -24.62 34.15
C GLU A 783 31.83 -24.70 32.92
N PHE A 784 31.57 -25.64 32.01
CA PHE A 784 32.35 -25.75 30.78
C PHE A 784 32.14 -24.54 29.86
N LEU A 785 30.92 -24.02 29.73
CA LEU A 785 30.64 -22.84 28.92
C LEU A 785 31.29 -21.58 29.53
N LEU A 786 31.24 -21.40 30.84
CA LEU A 786 31.96 -20.35 31.58
C LEU A 786 33.48 -20.41 31.30
N PHE A 787 34.10 -21.58 31.51
CA PHE A 787 35.53 -21.77 31.23
C PHE A 787 35.90 -21.47 29.76
N ARG A 788 34.99 -21.74 28.82
CA ARG A 788 35.19 -21.46 27.39
C ARG A 788 35.03 -19.97 27.07
N ALA A 789 34.13 -19.26 27.74
CA ALA A 789 34.00 -17.80 27.67
C ALA A 789 35.27 -17.11 28.20
N GLU A 790 35.72 -17.46 29.40
CA GLU A 790 36.97 -16.92 30.00
C GLU A 790 38.20 -17.17 29.11
N THR A 791 38.29 -18.35 28.47
CA THR A 791 39.44 -18.68 27.62
C THR A 791 39.36 -18.09 26.20
N LEU A 792 38.20 -17.58 25.76
CA LEU A 792 38.05 -16.88 24.49
C LEU A 792 38.69 -15.48 24.52
N GLU A 793 38.56 -14.74 25.62
CA GLU A 793 39.22 -13.43 25.77
C GLU A 793 40.74 -13.51 25.58
N SER A 794 41.35 -14.59 26.08
CA SER A 794 42.80 -14.83 25.96
C SER A 794 43.27 -15.11 24.52
N ASN A 795 42.35 -15.34 23.57
CA ASN A 795 42.64 -15.66 22.16
C ASN A 795 41.93 -14.70 21.18
N SER A 796 41.93 -13.40 21.46
CA SER A 796 41.46 -12.39 20.50
C SER A 796 42.12 -12.56 19.12
N PRO A 797 41.35 -12.79 18.03
CA PRO A 797 41.88 -12.99 16.68
C PRO A 797 42.62 -11.78 16.08
N SER A 798 42.65 -10.63 16.77
CA SER A 798 43.24 -9.38 16.30
C SER A 798 44.61 -9.03 16.92
N GLN A 799 45.17 -9.85 17.81
CA GLN A 799 46.55 -9.70 18.29
C GLN A 799 47.43 -10.93 18.07
N ARG A 800 48.06 -11.00 16.90
CA ARG A 800 49.38 -11.63 16.77
C ARG A 800 50.49 -10.58 16.95
N TRP A 801 50.47 -9.91 18.10
CA TRP A 801 51.48 -8.91 18.47
C TRP A 801 52.63 -9.58 19.22
N THR A 802 53.80 -9.64 18.60
CA THR A 802 55.01 -10.21 19.21
C THR A 802 56.02 -9.11 19.50
N TRP A 803 56.22 -8.82 20.79
CA TRP A 803 57.27 -7.94 21.31
C TRP A 803 58.24 -8.77 22.16
N SER A 804 59.54 -8.59 21.96
CA SER A 804 60.58 -9.44 22.53
C SER A 804 61.37 -8.71 23.62
N LEU A 805 61.95 -9.45 24.56
CA LEU A 805 62.85 -8.90 25.59
C LEU A 805 64.12 -8.31 24.94
N GLY A 806 64.11 -6.99 24.74
CA GLY A 806 65.15 -6.23 24.04
C GLY A 806 64.59 -5.17 23.09
N ASP A 807 63.34 -5.31 22.66
CA ASP A 807 62.64 -4.32 21.83
C ASP A 807 62.29 -3.07 22.66
N THR A 808 62.23 -1.90 22.02
CA THR A 808 61.84 -0.67 22.74
C THR A 808 60.32 -0.59 22.92
N ILE A 809 59.88 -0.12 24.08
CA ILE A 809 58.45 0.06 24.38
C ILE A 809 57.92 1.25 23.56
N PRO A 810 56.89 1.08 22.71
CA PRO A 810 56.30 2.20 21.98
C PRO A 810 55.63 3.18 22.94
N ALA A 811 56.08 4.43 22.94
CA ALA A 811 55.45 5.48 23.74
C ALA A 811 54.14 5.95 23.08
N ASN A 812 53.05 5.98 23.85
CA ASN A 812 51.73 6.46 23.39
C ASN A 812 51.83 7.84 22.74
N GLN A 813 51.48 7.94 21.46
CA GLN A 813 51.19 9.21 20.79
C GLN A 813 49.74 9.22 20.34
N HIS A 814 48.95 10.16 20.90
CA HIS A 814 47.59 10.43 20.46
C HIS A 814 47.62 11.07 19.07
N ASN A 815 47.33 10.27 18.03
CA ASN A 815 47.20 10.79 16.67
C ASN A 815 45.90 11.59 16.50
N ARG A 816 46.02 12.92 16.60
CA ARG A 816 45.12 13.82 15.86
C ARG A 816 45.38 13.61 14.37
N ILE A 817 44.33 13.36 13.60
CA ILE A 817 44.41 13.27 12.15
C ILE A 817 44.80 14.65 11.60
N LEU A 818 45.93 14.72 10.89
CA LEU A 818 46.31 15.89 10.09
C LEU A 818 45.49 15.89 8.79
N PRO A 819 45.05 17.07 8.30
CA PRO A 819 44.34 17.15 7.02
C PRO A 819 45.24 16.69 5.87
N LEU A 820 44.66 15.96 4.91
CA LEU A 820 45.38 15.43 3.76
C LEU A 820 45.90 16.56 2.85
N PRO A 821 47.08 16.39 2.21
CA PRO A 821 47.61 17.39 1.27
C PRO A 821 46.71 17.64 0.06
N ALA A 822 46.79 18.86 -0.49
CA ALA A 822 46.06 19.27 -1.69
C ALA A 822 46.19 18.29 -2.87
N ALA A 823 47.36 17.68 -3.05
CA ALA A 823 47.62 16.66 -4.08
C ALA A 823 46.79 15.35 -3.95
N ILE A 824 45.99 15.19 -2.90
CA ILE A 824 45.05 14.06 -2.70
C ILE A 824 43.58 14.55 -2.81
N THR A 825 43.33 15.86 -2.67
CA THR A 825 41.98 16.45 -2.73
C THR A 825 41.67 17.18 -4.04
N ASP A 826 42.69 17.63 -4.79
CA ASP A 826 42.53 18.22 -6.10
C ASP A 826 42.42 17.13 -7.17
N LEU A 827 41.28 17.07 -7.87
CA LEU A 827 41.09 16.17 -9.01
C LEU A 827 41.96 16.63 -10.20
N PRO A 828 42.73 15.72 -10.83
CA PRO A 828 43.45 16.01 -12.06
C PRO A 828 42.53 16.52 -13.18
N HIS A 829 43.01 17.44 -14.02
CA HIS A 829 42.21 18.02 -15.11
C HIS A 829 41.71 16.96 -16.12
N ASP A 830 42.46 15.87 -16.25
CA ASP A 830 42.19 14.70 -17.07
C ASP A 830 41.06 13.78 -16.56
N VAL A 831 40.57 13.99 -15.33
CA VAL A 831 39.31 13.38 -14.80
C VAL A 831 38.17 14.38 -14.65
N MET A 832 38.34 15.64 -15.05
CA MET A 832 37.22 16.59 -15.14
C MET A 832 36.46 16.38 -16.46
N CYS A 833 35.13 16.29 -16.37
CA CYS A 833 34.28 16.18 -17.56
C CYS A 833 34.42 17.46 -18.43
N PRO A 834 34.71 17.36 -19.75
CA PRO A 834 34.94 18.50 -20.62
C PRO A 834 33.63 19.14 -21.11
N ILE A 835 32.68 19.39 -20.20
CA ILE A 835 31.54 20.27 -20.45
C ILE A 835 31.97 21.66 -19.99
N SER A 836 32.29 22.53 -20.94
CA SER A 836 32.71 23.89 -20.64
C SER A 836 31.58 24.67 -19.96
N HIS A 837 31.89 25.35 -18.85
CA HIS A 837 30.93 26.21 -18.12
C HIS A 837 30.59 27.52 -18.86
N THR A 838 31.12 27.73 -20.06
CA THR A 838 30.67 28.78 -20.99
C THR A 838 29.35 28.34 -21.64
N LEU A 839 28.36 29.24 -21.70
CA LEU A 839 27.09 28.97 -22.39
C LEU A 839 27.35 28.39 -23.79
N MET A 840 26.68 27.28 -24.11
CA MET A 840 26.78 26.62 -25.40
C MET A 840 26.04 27.44 -26.46
N GLU A 841 26.76 28.25 -27.23
CA GLU A 841 26.20 29.03 -28.34
C GLU A 841 26.08 28.21 -29.64
N ASP A 842 26.85 27.12 -29.77
CA ASP A 842 26.92 26.26 -30.96
C ASP A 842 26.22 24.89 -30.79
N ALA A 843 25.86 24.26 -31.91
CA ALA A 843 25.24 22.94 -31.94
C ALA A 843 26.24 21.83 -31.51
N VAL A 844 25.81 20.94 -30.63
CA VAL A 844 26.68 19.93 -30.02
C VAL A 844 26.58 18.60 -30.77
N THR A 845 27.71 18.13 -31.30
CA THR A 845 27.84 16.75 -31.81
C THR A 845 28.25 15.83 -30.68
N VAL A 846 27.39 14.87 -30.33
CA VAL A 846 27.69 13.88 -29.31
C VAL A 846 28.67 12.85 -29.90
N LEU A 847 29.80 12.65 -29.22
CA LEU A 847 30.90 11.80 -29.69
C LEU A 847 30.57 10.29 -29.71
N ALA A 848 29.50 9.88 -29.01
CA ALA A 848 29.10 8.48 -28.88
C ALA A 848 28.17 7.97 -30.01
N ASP A 849 27.29 8.84 -30.54
CA ASP A 849 26.32 8.51 -31.59
C ASP A 849 26.57 9.25 -32.92
N GLY A 850 27.45 10.26 -32.91
CA GLY A 850 27.76 11.12 -34.05
C GLY A 850 26.64 12.09 -34.44
N HIS A 851 25.58 12.24 -33.63
CA HIS A 851 24.47 13.15 -33.92
C HIS A 851 24.75 14.57 -33.43
N THR A 852 24.50 15.55 -34.31
CA THR A 852 24.59 16.98 -33.99
C THR A 852 23.22 17.52 -33.61
N TYR A 853 23.03 17.80 -32.32
CA TYR A 853 21.78 18.33 -31.80
C TYR A 853 21.75 19.85 -31.97
N SER A 854 20.79 20.34 -32.76
CA SER A 854 20.59 21.78 -32.97
C SER A 854 19.97 22.44 -31.74
N ARG A 855 20.25 23.74 -31.54
CA ARG A 855 19.73 24.56 -30.43
C ARG A 855 18.22 24.41 -30.18
N ASN A 856 17.41 24.40 -31.24
CA ASN A 856 15.95 24.27 -31.11
C ASN A 856 15.52 22.91 -30.51
N ALA A 857 16.29 21.84 -30.72
CA ALA A 857 15.99 20.54 -30.12
C ALA A 857 16.28 20.51 -28.61
N LEU A 858 17.22 21.35 -28.14
CA LEU A 858 17.55 21.51 -26.73
C LEU A 858 16.59 22.49 -26.03
N GLU A 859 16.18 23.59 -26.69
CA GLU A 859 15.24 24.58 -26.13
C GLU A 859 13.78 24.08 -26.06
N ILE A 860 13.39 23.09 -26.89
CA ILE A 860 12.06 22.43 -26.81
C ILE A 860 12.08 21.25 -25.79
N GLY A 861 13.25 20.92 -25.25
CA GLY A 861 13.51 19.72 -24.47
C GLY A 861 13.29 19.80 -22.96
N ASP A 862 12.08 20.14 -22.49
CA ASP A 862 11.68 19.89 -21.08
C ASP A 862 11.65 18.38 -20.72
N VAL A 863 11.87 17.51 -21.73
CA VAL A 863 11.96 16.04 -21.63
C VAL A 863 13.35 15.56 -21.15
N VAL A 864 14.41 16.36 -21.22
CA VAL A 864 15.80 15.93 -20.91
C VAL A 864 16.10 15.89 -19.39
N ARG A 865 15.08 16.02 -18.53
CA ARG A 865 15.23 15.78 -17.07
C ARG A 865 14.98 14.33 -16.62
N ASN A 866 14.63 13.43 -17.53
CA ASN A 866 14.40 12.00 -17.27
C ASN A 866 15.30 11.10 -18.14
N LEU A 867 16.59 11.45 -18.25
CA LEU A 867 17.68 10.54 -18.62
C LEU A 867 18.73 10.56 -17.50
#